data_AF-A0AAN9CZL7-F1
#
_entry.id   AF-A0AAN9CZL7-F1
#
_cell.length_a   1.000
_cell.length_b   1.000
_cell.length_c   1.000
_cell.angle_alpha   90.00
_cell.angle_beta   90.00
_cell.angle_gamma   90.00
#
_symmetry.space_group_name_H-M   'P 1'
#
loop_
_entity.id
_entity.type
_entity.pdbx_description
1 polymer ?
#
loop_
_entity_poly.entity_id
_entity_poly.type
_entity_poly.pdbx_seq_one_letter_code
_entity_poly.pdbx_strand_id
1 'polypeptide(L)'
;MTHWEQLQQLDTVYSQRASDLYNGDEFPMEVRHFLASWIEAQDWERASRDSSQAAFLFQVLLENLDNQFSRFSQEKDSFLLQRNFRRYKQNFQKYQEEPYTLAAIINWFLVKEKEILNDAELAQQVQTLQVQPAAMELENHRQMEKRLTELKNKVEVMEHSIRSLEEQQDEFDFKFQTHKMDSCTEEEKKKQIEGLQKMLNALDKCRKNFLSDVTAMLNAADGLSSVLIDVELVDWKRRQQKSCIGAPDDTSLEQLEKWFTQIVECMFQLQKFLQKLDELLGKMSYANDPIPVLKPPLKSRVDTILTNLIKSSFVVETQPSMPQGRGPLVLRTGVQFSVKVRFLYKVPELNHVMNVSVSIDNTVSQMKGFRKFNVLGTLSKALNMAESTNGGMVADFRHLTLKDQKVGGGGKGINDLSLSVTEELHNINFQTQFDYQGLSVSLETSSLPVVVISNSSQQQSAWASVLWFNMLCLDPKNIKFFEGSPPASWAQFGEMLSWQFLSSGNRDLDNEQLETLATKLFGKQQSYDHCMIPWAKFSKENLPDTNFTLWVWLDGILNLVKGYLSDLWSDGSIMGFVSKGKERVLLKKKQNGTFLLRFSESIKDGGITFSWVQYSNDGNPSVQTVKPFISTDLKQIALPEIICNFRIMIAENVPVNPLCYLYPNTSKDQAFGKYYSEKTGEENPYLKYLKTKLVFVSKDRNGCTSVGEGPVSDLSPQDRDPPPFSEAGDDDDDDDVLFQRPEKSPMLFSSTIDPFLLNSILDNYGESTSQDSFSQPAPHISSPCFQQTSVEAIPPESDTDVHNALQEFVNSQNFLNSIEHSTPEDFIHVFQDLSYPNMPLTP
;
A
#
# COMPACT_ATOMS: atom_id res chain seq x y z
N MET A 1 16.45 -7.25 -33.01
CA MET A 1 15.67 -7.17 -31.77
C MET A 1 14.51 -8.14 -31.93
N THR A 2 14.30 -9.07 -31.00
CA THR A 2 13.10 -9.92 -31.01
C THR A 2 11.86 -9.11 -30.63
N HIS A 3 10.68 -9.63 -30.98
CA HIS A 3 9.39 -9.12 -30.52
C HIS A 3 9.32 -9.15 -28.99
N TRP A 4 9.91 -10.19 -28.37
CA TRP A 4 10.05 -10.31 -26.92
C TRP A 4 10.94 -9.22 -26.31
N GLU A 5 12.10 -8.94 -26.89
CA GLU A 5 13.00 -7.86 -26.43
C GLU A 5 12.29 -6.49 -26.46
N GLN A 6 11.40 -6.24 -27.43
CA GLN A 6 10.60 -5.02 -27.49
C GLN A 6 9.54 -5.00 -26.37
N LEU A 7 8.86 -6.13 -26.14
CA LEU A 7 7.88 -6.29 -25.06
C LEU A 7 8.49 -6.05 -23.67
N GLN A 8 9.75 -6.45 -23.48
CA GLN A 8 10.52 -6.27 -22.23
C GLN A 8 11.04 -4.83 -22.02
N GLN A 9 10.90 -3.93 -23.00
CA GLN A 9 11.32 -2.52 -22.93
C GLN A 9 10.15 -1.55 -22.75
N LEU A 10 8.94 -2.05 -22.50
CA LEU A 10 7.73 -1.26 -22.34
C LEU A 10 7.61 -0.61 -20.94
N ASP A 11 6.95 0.54 -20.89
CA ASP A 11 6.57 1.20 -19.64
C ASP A 11 5.69 0.30 -18.75
N THR A 12 5.72 0.56 -17.44
CA THR A 12 5.13 -0.29 -16.39
C THR A 12 3.69 -0.75 -16.65
N VAL A 13 2.83 0.13 -17.18
CA VAL A 13 1.42 -0.20 -17.51
C VAL A 13 1.32 -1.28 -18.59
N TYR A 14 2.15 -1.18 -19.63
CA TYR A 14 2.16 -2.12 -20.75
C TYR A 14 2.95 -3.39 -20.41
N SER A 15 4.02 -3.26 -19.62
CA SER A 15 4.73 -4.40 -19.03
C SER A 15 3.83 -5.23 -18.10
N GLN A 16 2.94 -4.59 -17.33
CA GLN A 16 1.97 -5.30 -16.49
C GLN A 16 0.94 -6.03 -17.37
N ARG A 17 0.35 -5.35 -18.37
CA ARG A 17 -0.57 -5.98 -19.34
C ARG A 17 0.08 -7.13 -20.12
N ALA A 18 1.39 -7.04 -20.39
CA ALA A 18 2.18 -8.13 -20.97
C ALA A 18 2.39 -9.28 -19.98
N SER A 19 2.65 -9.01 -18.68
CA SER A 19 2.68 -10.04 -17.65
C SER A 19 1.33 -10.74 -17.52
N ASP A 20 0.23 -9.99 -17.52
CA ASP A 20 -1.13 -10.52 -17.32
C ASP A 20 -1.58 -11.45 -18.45
N LEU A 21 -1.08 -11.25 -19.67
CA LEU A 21 -1.25 -12.20 -20.78
C LEU A 21 -0.71 -13.60 -20.45
N TYR A 22 0.36 -13.70 -19.64
CA TYR A 22 1.05 -14.94 -19.28
C TYR A 22 0.66 -15.51 -17.91
N ASN A 23 -0.37 -14.97 -17.24
CA ASN A 23 -0.86 -15.50 -15.95
C ASN A 23 -1.50 -16.91 -16.05
N GLY A 24 -1.75 -17.44 -17.25
CA GLY A 24 -2.37 -18.74 -17.50
C GLY A 24 -1.39 -19.87 -17.84
N ASP A 25 -1.63 -21.07 -17.30
CA ASP A 25 -0.84 -22.30 -17.50
C ASP A 25 -0.93 -22.88 -18.96
N GLU A 26 -1.47 -22.12 -19.92
CA GLU A 26 -1.65 -22.51 -21.33
C GLU A 26 -0.35 -22.44 -22.16
N PHE A 27 0.42 -21.37 -21.98
CA PHE A 27 1.68 -21.14 -22.69
C PHE A 27 2.70 -20.43 -21.78
N PRO A 28 3.64 -21.17 -21.13
CA PRO A 28 4.50 -20.61 -20.09
C PRO A 28 5.46 -19.51 -20.57
N MET A 29 5.58 -18.45 -19.77
CA MET A 29 6.38 -17.26 -20.09
C MET A 29 7.86 -17.58 -20.30
N GLU A 30 8.44 -18.54 -19.56
CA GLU A 30 9.85 -18.89 -19.75
C GLU A 30 10.09 -19.64 -21.06
N VAL A 31 9.11 -20.42 -21.53
CA VAL A 31 9.17 -21.05 -22.86
C VAL A 31 9.15 -19.97 -23.94
N ARG A 32 8.25 -18.98 -23.80
CA ARG A 32 8.19 -17.82 -24.69
C ARG A 32 9.48 -17.00 -24.71
N HIS A 33 10.12 -16.82 -23.55
CA HIS A 33 11.38 -16.09 -23.39
C HIS A 33 12.58 -16.85 -23.97
N PHE A 34 12.88 -18.06 -23.48
CA PHE A 34 14.08 -18.80 -23.89
C PHE A 34 14.01 -19.36 -25.31
N LEU A 35 12.83 -19.49 -25.92
CA LEU A 35 12.67 -19.87 -27.32
C LEU A 35 12.21 -18.71 -28.22
N ALA A 36 12.26 -17.46 -27.75
CA ALA A 36 11.67 -16.29 -28.43
C ALA A 36 12.01 -16.20 -29.93
N SER A 37 13.31 -16.24 -30.25
CA SER A 37 13.80 -16.13 -31.63
C SER A 37 13.45 -17.32 -32.53
N TRP A 38 13.18 -18.50 -31.96
CA TRP A 38 12.66 -19.63 -32.73
C TRP A 38 11.15 -19.51 -32.94
N ILE A 39 10.40 -19.18 -31.88
CA ILE A 39 8.94 -19.02 -31.92
C ILE A 39 8.55 -17.95 -32.93
N GLU A 40 9.17 -16.77 -32.86
CA GLU A 40 8.87 -15.63 -33.74
C GLU A 40 9.20 -15.88 -35.22
N ALA A 41 10.02 -16.89 -35.52
CA ALA A 41 10.42 -17.26 -36.87
C ALA A 41 9.49 -18.28 -37.55
N GLN A 42 8.45 -18.81 -36.86
CA GLN A 42 7.53 -19.79 -37.44
C GLN A 42 6.18 -19.17 -37.89
N ASP A 43 5.61 -19.72 -38.96
CA ASP A 43 4.28 -19.39 -39.45
C ASP A 43 3.19 -20.14 -38.65
N TRP A 44 2.86 -19.62 -37.47
CA TRP A 44 1.85 -20.18 -36.58
C TRP A 44 0.42 -19.99 -37.10
N GLU A 45 0.14 -18.96 -37.91
CA GLU A 45 -1.19 -18.78 -38.52
C GLU A 45 -1.48 -19.89 -39.54
N ARG A 46 -0.50 -20.27 -40.36
CA ARG A 46 -0.63 -21.44 -41.24
C ARG A 46 -0.70 -22.73 -40.43
N ALA A 47 0.15 -22.88 -39.41
CA ALA A 47 0.15 -24.09 -38.58
C ALA A 47 -1.18 -24.30 -37.83
N SER A 48 -1.91 -23.25 -37.46
CA SER A 48 -3.26 -23.39 -36.89
C SER A 48 -4.32 -23.90 -37.87
N ARG A 49 -3.99 -24.05 -39.17
CA ARG A 49 -4.88 -24.52 -40.25
C ARG A 49 -4.36 -25.76 -41.00
N ASP A 50 -3.07 -26.08 -40.86
CA ASP A 50 -2.38 -27.16 -41.56
C ASP A 50 -1.83 -28.17 -40.54
N SER A 51 -2.54 -29.29 -40.35
CA SER A 51 -2.18 -30.34 -39.38
C SER A 51 -0.78 -30.93 -39.63
N SER A 52 -0.30 -30.94 -40.88
CA SER A 52 1.04 -31.46 -41.21
C SER A 52 2.14 -30.49 -40.76
N GLN A 53 1.93 -29.19 -40.97
CA GLN A 53 2.81 -28.13 -40.47
C GLN A 53 2.78 -28.06 -38.94
N ALA A 54 1.60 -28.21 -38.33
CA ALA A 54 1.43 -28.23 -36.88
C ALA A 54 2.19 -29.38 -36.21
N ALA A 55 2.03 -30.60 -36.72
CA ALA A 55 2.73 -31.78 -36.20
C ALA A 55 4.26 -31.65 -36.34
N PHE A 56 4.74 -31.08 -37.46
CA PHE A 56 6.17 -30.79 -37.63
C PHE A 56 6.69 -29.77 -36.61
N LEU A 57 6.06 -28.60 -36.49
CA LEU A 57 6.48 -27.57 -35.53
C LEU A 57 6.38 -28.02 -34.07
N PHE A 58 5.42 -28.90 -33.74
CA PHE A 58 5.29 -29.48 -32.42
C PHE A 58 6.49 -30.36 -32.04
N GLN A 59 6.97 -31.23 -32.95
CA GLN A 59 8.16 -32.04 -32.68
C GLN A 59 9.41 -31.16 -32.54
N VAL A 60 9.57 -30.12 -33.37
CA VAL A 60 10.69 -29.17 -33.27
C VAL A 60 10.61 -28.33 -31.98
N LEU A 61 9.41 -28.00 -31.47
CA LEU A 61 9.23 -27.38 -30.15
C LEU A 61 9.70 -28.33 -29.02
N LEU A 62 9.33 -29.61 -29.07
CA LEU A 62 9.77 -30.59 -28.06
C LEU A 62 11.29 -30.80 -28.09
N GLU A 63 11.92 -30.81 -29.27
CA GLU A 63 13.38 -30.87 -29.43
C GLU A 63 14.07 -29.60 -28.88
N ASN A 64 13.51 -28.42 -29.16
CA ASN A 64 14.01 -27.16 -28.60
C ASN A 64 13.92 -27.11 -27.07
N LEU A 65 12.88 -27.69 -26.47
CA LEU A 65 12.75 -27.82 -25.02
C LEU A 65 13.82 -28.78 -24.43
N ASP A 66 14.14 -29.90 -25.09
CA ASP A 66 15.24 -30.79 -24.69
C ASP A 66 16.62 -30.13 -24.83
N ASN A 67 16.81 -29.32 -25.88
CA ASN A 67 18.03 -28.56 -26.10
C ASN A 67 18.24 -27.49 -25.00
N GLN A 68 17.20 -26.77 -24.58
CA GLN A 68 17.29 -25.84 -23.44
C GLN A 68 17.46 -26.57 -22.11
N PHE A 69 16.74 -27.67 -21.87
CA PHE A 69 16.94 -28.52 -20.68
C PHE A 69 18.40 -29.00 -20.57
N SER A 70 19.02 -29.36 -21.69
CA SER A 70 20.41 -29.83 -21.77
C SER A 70 21.44 -28.72 -21.53
N ARG A 71 21.11 -27.45 -21.83
CA ARG A 71 21.92 -26.27 -21.46
C ARG A 71 21.81 -25.97 -19.96
N PHE A 72 20.60 -25.89 -19.42
CA PHE A 72 20.39 -25.69 -17.96
C PHE A 72 20.99 -26.83 -17.12
N SER A 73 21.17 -28.02 -17.70
CA SER A 73 21.85 -29.16 -17.05
C SER A 73 23.37 -29.02 -16.97
N GLN A 74 23.98 -28.02 -17.63
CA GLN A 74 25.41 -27.71 -17.57
C GLN A 74 25.73 -26.52 -16.66
N GLU A 75 24.71 -25.72 -16.32
CA GLU A 75 24.81 -24.56 -15.42
C GLU A 75 24.53 -24.99 -13.97
N LYS A 76 25.39 -24.58 -13.04
CA LYS A 76 25.32 -25.07 -11.65
C LYS A 76 24.07 -24.62 -10.87
N ASP A 77 23.54 -23.45 -11.20
CA ASP A 77 22.48 -22.80 -10.42
C ASP A 77 21.09 -22.90 -11.10
N SER A 78 21.01 -23.46 -12.31
CA SER A 78 19.80 -23.49 -13.15
C SER A 78 18.83 -24.66 -12.85
N PHE A 79 18.93 -25.28 -11.68
CA PHE A 79 18.10 -26.44 -11.28
C PHE A 79 16.58 -26.16 -11.34
N LEU A 80 16.14 -24.94 -10.98
CA LEU A 80 14.74 -24.56 -11.07
C LEU A 80 14.25 -24.51 -12.54
N LEU A 81 15.05 -23.94 -13.44
CA LEU A 81 14.76 -23.90 -14.88
C LEU A 81 14.77 -25.29 -15.49
N GLN A 82 15.73 -26.15 -15.12
CA GLN A 82 15.79 -27.56 -15.52
C GLN A 82 14.49 -28.30 -15.12
N ARG A 83 14.02 -28.13 -13.87
CA ARG A 83 12.75 -28.68 -13.40
C ARG A 83 11.54 -28.11 -14.17
N ASN A 84 11.49 -26.80 -14.38
CA ASN A 84 10.37 -26.14 -15.07
C ASN A 84 10.27 -26.57 -16.53
N PHE A 85 11.37 -26.59 -17.30
CA PHE A 85 11.37 -27.03 -18.69
C PHE A 85 10.94 -28.51 -18.86
N ARG A 86 11.28 -29.36 -17.89
CA ARG A 86 10.79 -30.75 -17.84
C ARG A 86 9.26 -30.80 -17.64
N ARG A 87 8.70 -29.97 -16.75
CA ARG A 87 7.24 -29.83 -16.57
C ARG A 87 6.59 -29.26 -17.83
N TYR A 88 7.17 -28.26 -18.48
CA TYR A 88 6.61 -27.65 -19.69
C TYR A 88 6.55 -28.62 -20.86
N LYS A 89 7.60 -29.45 -21.06
CA LYS A 89 7.55 -30.54 -22.04
C LYS A 89 6.41 -31.52 -21.76
N GLN A 90 6.20 -31.91 -20.50
CA GLN A 90 5.09 -32.78 -20.09
C GLN A 90 3.72 -32.11 -20.29
N ASN A 91 3.58 -30.81 -19.97
CA ASN A 91 2.36 -30.05 -20.20
C ASN A 91 2.01 -29.96 -21.69
N PHE A 92 2.99 -29.81 -22.59
CA PHE A 92 2.74 -29.76 -24.04
C PHE A 92 2.40 -31.11 -24.66
N GLN A 93 2.80 -32.25 -24.05
CA GLN A 93 2.44 -33.58 -24.55
C GLN A 93 0.93 -33.83 -24.61
N LYS A 94 0.10 -33.06 -23.87
CA LYS A 94 -1.37 -33.10 -23.99
C LYS A 94 -1.89 -32.70 -25.39
N TYR A 95 -1.09 -31.95 -26.17
CA TYR A 95 -1.42 -31.54 -27.54
C TYR A 95 -0.84 -32.49 -28.61
N GLN A 96 -0.28 -33.64 -28.24
CA GLN A 96 0.34 -34.57 -29.20
C GLN A 96 -0.65 -35.11 -30.25
N GLU A 97 -1.90 -35.34 -29.86
CA GLU A 97 -2.97 -35.78 -30.77
C GLU A 97 -3.62 -34.62 -31.55
N GLU A 98 -3.53 -33.38 -31.03
CA GLU A 98 -4.06 -32.17 -31.69
C GLU A 98 -3.04 -31.00 -31.73
N PRO A 99 -1.94 -31.11 -32.51
CA PRO A 99 -0.89 -30.09 -32.54
C PRO A 99 -1.36 -28.71 -33.03
N TYR A 100 -2.41 -28.69 -33.86
CA TYR A 100 -2.99 -27.46 -34.42
C TYR A 100 -3.63 -26.58 -33.33
N THR A 101 -4.12 -27.17 -32.25
CA THR A 101 -4.67 -26.46 -31.08
C THR A 101 -3.57 -25.68 -30.36
N LEU A 102 -2.38 -26.26 -30.17
CA LEU A 102 -1.23 -25.53 -29.62
C LEU A 102 -0.72 -24.45 -30.59
N ALA A 103 -0.69 -24.71 -31.89
CA ALA A 103 -0.33 -23.70 -32.88
C ALA A 103 -1.29 -22.49 -32.87
N ALA A 104 -2.59 -22.73 -32.69
CA ALA A 104 -3.59 -21.67 -32.53
C ALA A 104 -3.37 -20.84 -31.25
N ILE A 105 -3.04 -21.49 -30.12
CA ILE A 105 -2.69 -20.82 -28.86
C ILE A 105 -1.45 -19.93 -29.05
N ILE A 106 -0.34 -20.47 -29.56
CA ILE A 106 0.90 -19.71 -29.77
C ILE A 106 0.67 -18.53 -30.73
N ASN A 107 -0.10 -18.72 -31.79
CA ASN A 107 -0.49 -17.63 -32.69
C ASN A 107 -1.32 -16.53 -31.98
N TRP A 108 -2.28 -16.91 -31.13
CA TRP A 108 -3.09 -15.96 -30.36
C TRP A 108 -2.23 -15.12 -29.41
N PHE A 109 -1.29 -15.74 -28.69
CA PHE A 109 -0.34 -15.04 -27.83
C PHE A 109 0.50 -14.02 -28.62
N LEU A 110 1.10 -14.43 -29.75
CA LEU A 110 1.90 -13.54 -30.61
C LEU A 110 1.08 -12.39 -31.24
N VAL A 111 -0.22 -12.59 -31.48
CA VAL A 111 -1.13 -11.51 -31.92
C VAL A 111 -1.45 -10.55 -30.77
N LYS A 112 -1.66 -11.06 -29.55
CA LYS A 112 -1.92 -10.23 -28.36
C LYS A 112 -0.70 -9.40 -27.94
N GLU A 113 0.51 -9.93 -28.06
CA GLU A 113 1.74 -9.15 -27.93
C GLU A 113 1.78 -7.98 -28.93
N LYS A 114 1.40 -8.20 -30.21
CA LYS A 114 1.37 -7.14 -31.23
C LYS A 114 0.35 -6.06 -30.91
N GLU A 115 -0.83 -6.43 -30.41
CA GLU A 115 -1.82 -5.46 -29.93
C GLU A 115 -1.24 -4.60 -28.80
N ILE A 116 -0.54 -5.19 -27.82
CA ILE A 116 0.08 -4.47 -26.70
C ILE A 116 1.17 -3.50 -27.20
N LEU A 117 2.04 -3.91 -28.14
CA LEU A 117 3.05 -3.02 -28.73
C LEU A 117 2.43 -1.85 -29.51
N ASN A 118 1.41 -2.12 -30.34
CA ASN A 118 0.73 -1.08 -31.11
C ASN A 118 0.02 -0.07 -30.20
N ASP A 119 -0.63 -0.54 -29.13
CA ASP A 119 -1.28 0.31 -28.14
C ASP A 119 -0.26 1.16 -27.35
N ALA A 120 0.96 0.65 -27.13
CA ALA A 120 2.05 1.37 -26.48
C ALA A 120 2.67 2.45 -27.40
N GLU A 121 2.95 2.11 -28.67
CA GLU A 121 3.47 3.08 -29.64
C GLU A 121 2.48 4.24 -29.85
N LEU A 122 1.18 3.93 -29.97
CA LEU A 122 0.13 4.93 -30.09
C LEU A 122 0.06 5.85 -28.87
N ALA A 123 0.19 5.29 -27.65
CA ALA A 123 0.22 6.09 -26.43
C ALA A 123 1.48 6.96 -26.33
N GLN A 124 2.65 6.47 -26.74
CA GLN A 124 3.89 7.25 -26.76
C GLN A 124 3.80 8.43 -27.76
N GLN A 125 3.18 8.21 -28.92
CA GLN A 125 2.89 9.29 -29.89
C GLN A 125 1.94 10.36 -29.30
N VAL A 126 0.93 9.97 -28.51
CA VAL A 126 0.04 10.90 -27.79
C VAL A 126 0.76 11.62 -26.64
N GLN A 127 1.59 10.90 -25.88
CA GLN A 127 2.37 11.43 -24.74
C GLN A 127 3.41 12.46 -25.19
N THR A 128 3.93 12.34 -26.42
CA THR A 128 4.81 13.36 -27.04
C THR A 128 4.13 14.73 -27.19
N LEU A 129 2.80 14.80 -27.07
CA LEU A 129 2.01 16.05 -27.11
C LEU A 129 1.57 16.55 -25.72
N GLN A 130 1.91 15.87 -24.61
CA GLN A 130 1.51 16.25 -23.25
C GLN A 130 2.62 16.01 -22.21
N VAL A 131 3.05 17.08 -21.53
CA VAL A 131 4.01 16.99 -20.41
C VAL A 131 3.32 16.38 -19.20
N GLN A 132 3.64 15.12 -18.87
CA GLN A 132 3.06 14.40 -17.73
C GLN A 132 3.85 14.63 -16.41
N PRO A 133 3.18 14.61 -15.24
CA PRO A 133 3.85 14.81 -13.94
C PRO A 133 4.95 13.80 -13.61
N ALA A 134 4.77 12.52 -13.94
CA ALA A 134 5.72 11.45 -13.60
C ALA A 134 7.13 11.67 -14.18
N ALA A 135 7.23 12.30 -15.36
CA ALA A 135 8.52 12.66 -15.96
C ALA A 135 9.25 13.78 -15.20
N MET A 136 8.51 14.64 -14.49
CA MET A 136 9.07 15.69 -13.64
C MET A 136 9.51 15.16 -12.27
N GLU A 137 8.75 14.24 -11.67
CA GLU A 137 9.16 13.53 -10.45
C GLU A 137 10.47 12.76 -10.67
N LEU A 138 10.60 12.04 -11.78
CA LEU A 138 11.80 11.26 -12.10
C LEU A 138 13.07 12.14 -12.24
N GLU A 139 12.99 13.31 -12.86
CA GLU A 139 14.15 14.22 -12.96
C GLU A 139 14.45 14.93 -11.63
N ASN A 140 13.43 15.22 -10.79
CA ASN A 140 13.64 15.70 -9.42
C ASN A 140 14.42 14.68 -8.58
N HIS A 141 14.01 13.41 -8.63
CA HIS A 141 14.69 12.28 -7.98
C HIS A 141 16.13 12.13 -8.46
N ARG A 142 16.34 12.17 -9.78
CA ARG A 142 17.68 12.11 -10.40
C ARG A 142 18.55 13.29 -10.00
N GLN A 143 17.96 14.48 -9.83
CA GLN A 143 18.65 15.66 -9.33
C GLN A 143 19.03 15.53 -7.84
N MET A 144 18.18 14.92 -7.00
CA MET A 144 18.51 14.64 -5.60
C MET A 144 19.67 13.64 -5.50
N GLU A 145 19.62 12.52 -6.22
CA GLU A 145 20.70 11.51 -6.26
C GLU A 145 22.04 12.14 -6.64
N LYS A 146 22.04 13.01 -7.67
CA LYS A 146 23.23 13.73 -8.12
C LYS A 146 23.79 14.63 -7.01
N ARG A 147 22.94 15.45 -6.37
CA ARG A 147 23.37 16.37 -5.31
C ARG A 147 23.87 15.63 -4.05
N LEU A 148 23.26 14.50 -3.68
CA LEU A 148 23.74 13.63 -2.60
C LEU A 148 25.11 13.04 -2.91
N THR A 149 25.31 12.56 -4.16
CA THR A 149 26.60 12.06 -4.63
C THR A 149 27.66 13.18 -4.63
N GLU A 150 27.30 14.39 -5.08
CA GLU A 150 28.19 15.56 -5.02
C GLU A 150 28.55 15.98 -3.58
N LEU A 151 27.66 15.77 -2.59
CA LEU A 151 27.96 16.00 -1.18
C LEU A 151 28.91 14.92 -0.63
N LYS A 152 28.61 13.64 -0.88
CA LYS A 152 29.44 12.51 -0.45
C LYS A 152 30.89 12.63 -0.96
N ASN A 153 31.06 12.90 -2.25
CA ASN A 153 32.39 13.06 -2.85
C ASN A 153 33.19 14.22 -2.22
N LYS A 154 32.53 15.29 -1.75
CA LYS A 154 33.20 16.40 -1.04
C LYS A 154 33.61 15.99 0.39
N VAL A 155 32.78 15.21 1.08
CA VAL A 155 33.10 14.64 2.40
C VAL A 155 34.32 13.71 2.31
N GLU A 156 34.39 12.86 1.30
CA GLU A 156 35.54 11.98 1.04
C GLU A 156 36.83 12.77 0.75
N VAL A 157 36.77 13.83 -0.09
CA VAL A 157 37.92 14.73 -0.31
C VAL A 157 38.34 15.46 0.97
N MET A 158 37.39 15.81 1.85
CA MET A 158 37.71 16.45 3.12
C MET A 158 38.33 15.47 4.14
N GLU A 159 38.11 14.16 4.02
CA GLU A 159 38.80 13.12 4.78
C GLU A 159 40.31 13.10 4.49
N HIS A 160 40.71 13.30 3.23
CA HIS A 160 42.12 13.52 2.87
C HIS A 160 42.64 14.89 3.36
N SER A 161 41.77 15.90 3.40
CA SER A 161 42.15 17.25 3.83
C SER A 161 42.44 17.33 5.34
N ILE A 162 41.68 16.62 6.19
CA ILE A 162 41.96 16.57 7.63
C ILE A 162 43.24 15.77 7.93
N ARG A 163 43.50 14.67 7.19
CA ARG A 163 44.77 13.92 7.27
C ARG A 163 45.97 14.81 6.92
N SER A 164 45.92 15.51 5.79
CA SER A 164 47.04 16.38 5.40
C SER A 164 47.25 17.56 6.36
N LEU A 165 46.19 18.03 7.03
CA LEU A 165 46.29 19.06 8.06
C LEU A 165 46.96 18.53 9.34
N GLU A 166 46.67 17.28 9.72
CA GLU A 166 47.40 16.57 10.78
C GLU A 166 48.87 16.34 10.43
N GLU A 167 49.17 15.82 9.23
CA GLU A 167 50.54 15.61 8.72
C GLU A 167 51.36 16.90 8.75
N GLN A 168 50.80 18.02 8.26
CA GLN A 168 51.46 19.33 8.28
C GLN A 168 51.70 19.87 9.70
N GLN A 169 50.82 19.50 10.64
CA GLN A 169 50.95 19.93 12.04
C GLN A 169 51.99 19.11 12.79
N ASP A 170 52.01 17.80 12.59
CA ASP A 170 53.00 16.90 13.21
C ASP A 170 54.40 17.15 12.60
N GLU A 171 54.50 17.49 11.30
CA GLU A 171 55.75 17.98 10.67
C GLU A 171 56.21 19.33 11.28
N PHE A 172 55.29 20.24 11.56
CA PHE A 172 55.61 21.50 12.23
C PHE A 172 56.13 21.25 13.65
N ASP A 173 55.45 20.45 14.47
CA ASP A 173 55.86 20.21 15.85
C ASP A 173 57.23 19.54 15.89
N PHE A 174 57.46 18.48 15.08
CA PHE A 174 58.76 17.83 14.99
C PHE A 174 59.91 18.83 14.70
N LYS A 175 59.72 19.74 13.73
CA LYS A 175 60.70 20.78 13.42
C LYS A 175 60.82 21.84 14.52
N PHE A 176 59.73 22.18 15.20
CA PHE A 176 59.72 23.15 16.29
C PHE A 176 60.41 22.63 17.56
N GLN A 177 60.20 21.37 17.94
CA GLN A 177 60.94 20.73 19.04
C GLN A 177 62.42 20.53 18.68
N THR A 178 62.73 20.17 17.43
CA THR A 178 64.12 20.08 16.94
C THR A 178 64.83 21.44 17.10
N HIS A 179 64.21 22.53 16.63
CA HIS A 179 64.74 23.90 16.79
C HIS A 179 64.93 24.33 18.25
N LYS A 180 64.14 23.80 19.21
CA LYS A 180 64.35 24.04 20.65
C LYS A 180 65.57 23.30 21.23
N MET A 181 66.00 22.20 20.61
CA MET A 181 67.16 21.41 21.05
C MET A 181 68.45 21.78 20.32
N ASP A 182 68.34 22.42 19.16
CA ASP A 182 69.47 22.79 18.30
C ASP A 182 70.34 23.90 18.93
N SER A 183 71.67 23.74 18.79
CA SER A 183 72.67 24.70 19.30
C SER A 183 73.41 25.45 18.17
N CYS A 184 72.66 25.76 17.10
CA CYS A 184 73.15 26.46 15.91
C CYS A 184 73.55 27.93 16.13
N THR A 185 74.16 28.54 15.11
CA THR A 185 74.51 29.97 15.11
C THR A 185 73.29 30.88 14.90
N GLU A 186 73.42 32.17 15.26
CA GLU A 186 72.31 33.13 15.19
C GLU A 186 71.75 33.35 13.76
N GLU A 187 72.58 33.24 12.71
CA GLU A 187 72.10 33.34 11.33
C GLU A 187 71.31 32.10 10.87
N GLU A 188 71.64 30.94 11.42
CA GLU A 188 70.95 29.67 11.14
C GLU A 188 69.60 29.63 11.87
N LYS A 189 69.58 29.99 13.17
CA LYS A 189 68.34 30.17 13.94
C LYS A 189 67.36 31.11 13.25
N LYS A 190 67.83 32.26 12.75
CA LYS A 190 66.97 33.20 12.03
C LYS A 190 66.31 32.55 10.79
N LYS A 191 67.07 31.79 10.00
CA LYS A 191 66.53 31.05 8.84
C LYS A 191 65.56 29.94 9.24
N GLN A 192 65.84 29.21 10.32
CA GLN A 192 64.94 28.19 10.88
C GLN A 192 63.61 28.82 11.35
N ILE A 193 63.65 29.95 12.06
CA ILE A 193 62.47 30.70 12.50
C ILE A 193 61.65 31.23 11.31
N GLU A 194 62.29 31.79 10.28
CA GLU A 194 61.62 32.20 9.04
C GLU A 194 60.97 31.02 8.29
N GLY A 195 61.52 29.81 8.42
CA GLY A 195 60.93 28.56 7.91
C GLY A 195 59.70 28.13 8.72
N LEU A 196 59.82 28.08 10.04
CA LEU A 196 58.73 27.73 10.97
C LEU A 196 57.54 28.69 10.83
N GLN A 197 57.78 30.00 10.71
CA GLN A 197 56.69 30.97 10.50
C GLN A 197 55.96 30.74 9.17
N LYS A 198 56.65 30.31 8.10
CA LYS A 198 56.01 29.96 6.82
C LYS A 198 55.14 28.70 6.95
N MET A 199 55.61 27.69 7.68
CA MET A 199 54.81 26.48 7.97
C MET A 199 53.58 26.81 8.82
N LEU A 200 53.71 27.63 9.87
CA LEU A 200 52.59 28.07 10.69
C LEU A 200 51.55 28.88 9.89
N ASN A 201 52.00 29.79 9.03
CA ASN A 201 51.12 30.55 8.14
C ASN A 201 50.40 29.65 7.11
N ALA A 202 51.04 28.56 6.67
CA ALA A 202 50.41 27.57 5.81
C ALA A 202 49.35 26.77 6.59
N LEU A 203 49.67 26.29 7.80
CA LEU A 203 48.74 25.55 8.66
C LEU A 203 47.50 26.38 9.04
N ASP A 204 47.66 27.67 9.34
CA ASP A 204 46.56 28.61 9.56
C ASP A 204 45.65 28.75 8.34
N LYS A 205 46.24 28.89 7.14
CA LYS A 205 45.49 28.92 5.89
C LYS A 205 44.74 27.60 5.65
N CYS A 206 45.37 26.46 5.91
CA CYS A 206 44.74 25.13 5.80
C CYS A 206 43.56 24.99 6.77
N ARG A 207 43.71 25.38 8.05
CA ARG A 207 42.62 25.39 9.04
C ARG A 207 41.46 26.32 8.62
N LYS A 208 41.76 27.52 8.10
CA LYS A 208 40.74 28.47 7.61
C LYS A 208 39.98 27.94 6.38
N ASN A 209 40.68 27.36 5.41
CA ASN A 209 40.06 26.71 4.26
C ASN A 209 39.15 25.56 4.71
N PHE A 210 39.67 24.64 5.54
CA PHE A 210 38.92 23.49 6.04
C PHE A 210 37.60 23.88 6.73
N LEU A 211 37.63 24.89 7.60
CA LEU A 211 36.43 25.41 8.28
C LEU A 211 35.45 26.09 7.30
N SER A 212 35.94 26.71 6.22
CA SER A 212 35.11 27.22 5.12
C SER A 212 34.46 26.08 4.32
N ASP A 213 35.18 25.00 4.06
CA ASP A 213 34.68 23.85 3.29
C ASP A 213 33.64 23.03 4.10
N VAL A 214 33.84 22.87 5.41
CA VAL A 214 32.79 22.42 6.36
C VAL A 214 31.54 23.30 6.24
N THR A 215 31.71 24.63 6.26
CA THR A 215 30.59 25.57 6.18
C THR A 215 29.82 25.44 4.86
N ALA A 216 30.53 25.28 3.74
CA ALA A 216 29.93 25.09 2.41
C ALA A 216 29.18 23.75 2.31
N MET A 217 29.73 22.66 2.86
CA MET A 217 29.04 21.38 2.90
C MET A 217 27.83 21.37 3.83
N LEU A 218 27.89 22.05 4.97
CA LEU A 218 26.71 22.21 5.83
C LEU A 218 25.59 22.93 5.10
N ASN A 219 25.87 24.01 4.36
CA ASN A 219 24.85 24.70 3.56
C ASN A 219 24.22 23.80 2.47
N ALA A 220 25.00 22.89 1.88
CA ALA A 220 24.50 21.92 0.91
C ALA A 220 23.66 20.81 1.57
N ALA A 221 24.08 20.31 2.74
CA ALA A 221 23.37 19.30 3.50
C ALA A 221 22.06 19.83 4.12
N ASP A 222 22.04 21.08 4.59
CA ASP A 222 20.86 21.80 5.10
C ASP A 222 19.78 21.88 3.99
N GLY A 223 20.16 22.39 2.81
CA GLY A 223 19.26 22.49 1.65
C GLY A 223 18.82 21.13 1.08
N LEU A 224 19.62 20.07 1.21
CA LEU A 224 19.20 18.70 0.86
C LEU A 224 18.24 18.11 1.91
N SER A 225 18.49 18.39 3.19
CA SER A 225 17.63 17.92 4.30
C SER A 225 16.23 18.49 4.19
N SER A 226 16.07 19.78 3.84
CA SER A 226 14.74 20.36 3.59
C SER A 226 14.00 19.68 2.44
N VAL A 227 14.63 19.44 1.27
CA VAL A 227 13.91 18.76 0.17
C VAL A 227 13.55 17.31 0.54
N LEU A 228 14.43 16.61 1.26
CA LEU A 228 14.18 15.23 1.70
C LEU A 228 13.06 15.13 2.76
N ILE A 229 13.01 16.07 3.72
CA ILE A 229 12.06 16.05 4.85
C ILE A 229 10.73 16.74 4.50
N ASP A 230 10.79 17.92 3.88
CA ASP A 230 9.64 18.81 3.68
C ASP A 230 8.91 18.57 2.36
N VAL A 231 9.53 17.84 1.40
CA VAL A 231 8.93 17.45 0.11
C VAL A 231 8.83 15.92 0.01
N GLU A 232 9.93 15.21 -0.30
CA GLU A 232 9.89 13.78 -0.67
C GLU A 232 9.25 12.88 0.41
N LEU A 233 9.56 13.13 1.70
CA LEU A 233 8.96 12.40 2.82
C LEU A 233 7.48 12.78 3.06
N VAL A 234 7.06 14.00 2.72
CA VAL A 234 5.64 14.43 2.80
C VAL A 234 4.85 13.80 1.67
N ASP A 235 5.38 13.80 0.45
CA ASP A 235 4.75 13.21 -0.73
C ASP A 235 4.69 11.68 -0.62
N TRP A 236 5.71 11.02 -0.07
CA TRP A 236 5.63 9.59 0.29
C TRP A 236 4.55 9.32 1.35
N LYS A 237 4.43 10.15 2.40
CA LYS A 237 3.35 10.01 3.39
C LYS A 237 1.97 10.18 2.73
N ARG A 238 1.83 11.10 1.77
CA ARG A 238 0.57 11.31 1.03
C ARG A 238 0.26 10.15 0.07
N ARG A 239 1.25 9.57 -0.61
CA ARG A 239 1.12 8.31 -1.37
C ARG A 239 0.72 7.14 -0.48
N GLN A 240 1.36 6.97 0.67
CA GLN A 240 0.94 5.94 1.64
C GLN A 240 -0.50 6.15 2.11
N GLN A 241 -0.92 7.40 2.34
CA GLN A 241 -2.28 7.76 2.74
C GLN A 241 -3.32 7.42 1.65
N LYS A 242 -3.01 7.68 0.38
CA LYS A 242 -3.81 7.27 -0.80
C LYS A 242 -3.84 5.74 -0.97
N SER A 243 -2.68 5.08 -0.89
CA SER A 243 -2.54 3.62 -1.01
C SER A 243 -3.30 2.88 0.09
N CYS A 244 -3.36 3.43 1.32
CA CYS A 244 -4.19 2.92 2.41
C CYS A 244 -5.70 2.91 2.09
N ILE A 245 -6.16 3.66 1.09
CA ILE A 245 -7.55 3.63 0.58
C ILE A 245 -7.66 3.02 -0.82
N GLY A 246 -6.64 2.27 -1.27
CA GLY A 246 -6.67 1.43 -2.48
C GLY A 246 -6.04 2.06 -3.72
N ALA A 247 -5.40 3.22 -3.63
CA ALA A 247 -4.68 3.79 -4.77
C ALA A 247 -3.50 2.91 -5.19
N PRO A 248 -3.22 2.75 -6.50
CA PRO A 248 -2.10 1.97 -7.02
C PRO A 248 -0.75 2.74 -6.93
N ASP A 249 -0.58 3.59 -5.92
CA ASP A 249 0.64 4.37 -5.69
C ASP A 249 1.74 3.45 -5.12
N ASP A 250 2.97 3.55 -5.64
CA ASP A 250 4.12 2.91 -4.98
C ASP A 250 4.43 3.60 -3.64
N THR A 251 4.54 2.77 -2.59
CA THR A 251 4.89 3.18 -1.23
C THR A 251 6.25 2.65 -0.78
N SER A 252 7.12 2.19 -1.69
CA SER A 252 8.46 1.71 -1.37
C SER A 252 9.26 2.77 -0.60
N LEU A 253 9.99 2.32 0.43
CA LEU A 253 10.84 3.14 1.28
C LEU A 253 12.33 3.04 0.95
N GLU A 254 12.73 2.23 -0.04
CA GLU A 254 14.15 1.96 -0.34
C GLU A 254 14.93 3.19 -0.81
N GLN A 255 14.31 3.98 -1.68
CA GLN A 255 14.90 5.22 -2.21
C GLN A 255 15.08 6.27 -1.10
N LEU A 256 14.08 6.41 -0.22
CA LEU A 256 14.19 7.26 0.97
C LEU A 256 15.23 6.72 1.96
N GLU A 257 15.26 5.40 2.24
CA GLU A 257 16.28 4.78 3.12
C GLU A 257 17.70 5.00 2.58
N LYS A 258 17.90 4.88 1.27
CA LYS A 258 19.17 5.20 0.57
C LYS A 258 19.56 6.67 0.78
N TRP A 259 18.64 7.60 0.58
CA TRP A 259 18.92 9.04 0.70
C TRP A 259 19.15 9.49 2.16
N PHE A 260 18.27 9.08 3.08
CA PHE A 260 18.43 9.32 4.52
C PHE A 260 19.74 8.73 5.04
N THR A 261 20.10 7.50 4.63
CA THR A 261 21.37 6.89 5.05
C THR A 261 22.57 7.67 4.53
N GLN A 262 22.63 8.00 3.23
CA GLN A 262 23.76 8.75 2.65
C GLN A 262 23.96 10.13 3.29
N ILE A 263 22.89 10.91 3.51
CA ILE A 263 23.03 12.24 4.11
C ILE A 263 23.40 12.18 5.59
N VAL A 264 22.84 11.23 6.34
CA VAL A 264 23.17 11.05 7.76
C VAL A 264 24.61 10.53 7.95
N GLU A 265 25.07 9.59 7.11
CA GLU A 265 26.49 9.18 7.05
C GLU A 265 27.41 10.39 6.83
N CYS A 266 27.12 11.21 5.81
CA CYS A 266 27.89 12.43 5.53
C CYS A 266 27.94 13.37 6.74
N MET A 267 26.81 13.58 7.41
CA MET A 267 26.72 14.44 8.58
C MET A 267 27.47 13.88 9.82
N PHE A 268 27.49 12.56 10.03
CA PHE A 268 28.34 11.94 11.05
C PHE A 268 29.84 12.06 10.72
N GLN A 269 30.24 11.98 9.44
CA GLN A 269 31.63 12.25 9.06
C GLN A 269 32.01 13.72 9.30
N LEU A 270 31.13 14.68 8.97
CA LEU A 270 31.32 16.09 9.36
C LEU A 270 31.46 16.26 10.89
N GLN A 271 30.69 15.51 11.69
CA GLN A 271 30.82 15.51 13.14
C GLN A 271 32.19 14.99 13.61
N LYS A 272 32.67 13.88 13.04
CA LYS A 272 34.00 13.30 13.31
C LYS A 272 35.14 14.23 12.90
N PHE A 273 35.03 14.91 11.76
CA PHE A 273 36.00 15.92 11.34
C PHE A 273 36.08 17.07 12.35
N LEU A 274 34.94 17.56 12.84
CA LEU A 274 34.94 18.56 13.90
C LEU A 274 35.53 18.00 15.20
N GLN A 275 35.27 16.75 15.59
CA GLN A 275 35.91 16.11 16.75
C GLN A 275 37.44 16.04 16.59
N LYS A 276 37.96 15.63 15.42
CA LYS A 276 39.41 15.58 15.16
C LYS A 276 40.09 16.95 15.28
N LEU A 277 39.36 18.05 15.01
CA LEU A 277 39.87 19.41 15.28
C LEU A 277 40.04 19.73 16.78
N ASP A 278 39.40 19.02 17.73
CA ASP A 278 39.76 19.15 19.17
C ASP A 278 41.13 18.53 19.45
N GLU A 279 41.39 17.36 18.88
CA GLU A 279 42.68 16.66 19.05
C GLU A 279 43.83 17.49 18.48
N LEU A 280 43.65 18.04 17.27
CA LEU A 280 44.64 18.91 16.63
C LEU A 280 44.82 20.24 17.37
N LEU A 281 43.76 20.79 17.98
CA LEU A 281 43.86 21.97 18.85
C LEU A 281 44.56 21.65 20.17
N GLY A 282 44.33 20.47 20.74
CA GLY A 282 45.00 19.97 21.94
C GLY A 282 46.48 19.66 21.73
N LYS A 283 46.86 19.16 20.54
CA LYS A 283 48.26 19.08 20.08
C LYS A 283 48.87 20.49 19.93
N MET A 284 48.18 21.43 19.28
CA MET A 284 48.72 22.76 18.98
C MET A 284 47.63 23.85 18.77
N SER A 285 47.81 25.00 19.41
CA SER A 285 47.07 26.24 19.14
C SER A 285 47.98 27.47 19.21
N TYR A 286 47.50 28.63 18.73
CA TYR A 286 48.26 29.88 18.58
C TYR A 286 47.35 31.11 18.60
N ALA A 287 47.94 32.31 18.66
CA ALA A 287 47.18 33.56 18.69
C ALA A 287 46.36 33.76 17.40
N ASN A 288 45.04 33.92 17.55
CA ASN A 288 44.05 34.02 16.46
C ASN A 288 43.89 32.72 15.62
N ASP A 289 44.13 31.55 16.22
CA ASP A 289 43.70 30.25 15.71
C ASP A 289 42.20 30.30 15.32
N PRO A 290 41.80 29.87 14.11
CA PRO A 290 40.39 29.89 13.69
C PRO A 290 39.53 28.84 14.38
N ILE A 291 40.10 27.73 14.88
CA ILE A 291 39.33 26.59 15.39
C ILE A 291 38.47 26.96 16.61
N PRO A 292 39.00 27.59 17.69
CA PRO A 292 38.19 27.94 18.88
C PRO A 292 36.95 28.80 18.57
N VAL A 293 37.03 29.66 17.56
CA VAL A 293 36.00 30.66 17.24
C VAL A 293 34.98 30.12 16.23
N LEU A 294 35.43 29.46 15.17
CA LEU A 294 34.55 29.04 14.07
C LEU A 294 33.93 27.66 14.29
N LYS A 295 34.58 26.75 15.03
CA LYS A 295 34.05 25.39 15.24
C LYS A 295 32.73 25.34 16.04
N PRO A 296 32.55 26.05 17.17
CA PRO A 296 31.34 25.89 18.00
C PRO A 296 30.00 26.07 17.24
N PRO A 297 29.80 27.12 16.41
CA PRO A 297 28.56 27.24 15.63
C PRO A 297 28.43 26.16 14.54
N LEU A 298 29.53 25.69 13.95
CA LEU A 298 29.50 24.59 12.97
C LEU A 298 29.07 23.28 13.63
N LYS A 299 29.56 22.96 14.83
CA LYS A 299 29.08 21.79 15.60
C LYS A 299 27.59 21.92 15.95
N SER A 300 27.15 23.09 16.40
CA SER A 300 25.72 23.31 16.69
C SER A 300 24.82 23.09 15.45
N ARG A 301 25.27 23.50 14.26
CA ARG A 301 24.55 23.20 13.00
C ARG A 301 24.58 21.71 12.65
N VAL A 302 25.73 21.03 12.78
CA VAL A 302 25.85 19.57 12.59
C VAL A 302 24.84 18.82 13.46
N ASP A 303 24.85 19.09 14.76
CA ASP A 303 24.00 18.38 15.73
C ASP A 303 22.52 18.67 15.51
N THR A 304 22.16 19.89 15.06
CA THR A 304 20.78 20.28 14.71
C THR A 304 20.27 19.53 13.47
N ILE A 305 21.04 19.55 12.38
CA ILE A 305 20.67 18.88 11.12
C ILE A 305 20.57 17.36 11.34
N LEU A 306 21.53 16.76 12.07
CA LEU A 306 21.45 15.35 12.47
C LEU A 306 20.18 15.06 13.28
N THR A 307 19.86 15.86 14.30
CA THR A 307 18.67 15.64 15.14
C THR A 307 17.38 15.69 14.33
N ASN A 308 17.28 16.59 13.35
CA ASN A 308 16.10 16.72 12.49
C ASN A 308 15.98 15.56 11.49
N LEU A 309 17.08 15.14 10.85
CA LEU A 309 17.12 13.97 9.97
C LEU A 309 16.74 12.69 10.72
N ILE A 310 17.37 12.44 11.87
CA ILE A 310 17.18 11.24 12.70
C ILE A 310 15.74 11.12 13.23
N LYS A 311 15.11 12.25 13.62
CA LYS A 311 13.67 12.26 13.98
C LYS A 311 12.77 11.99 12.78
N SER A 312 13.07 12.59 11.63
CA SER A 312 12.26 12.44 10.41
C SER A 312 12.36 11.05 9.78
N SER A 313 13.47 10.33 10.00
CA SER A 313 13.69 8.97 9.51
C SER A 313 12.89 7.88 10.23
N PHE A 314 12.12 8.18 11.29
CA PHE A 314 11.30 7.19 11.99
C PHE A 314 9.83 7.23 11.53
N VAL A 315 9.39 6.19 10.81
CA VAL A 315 8.09 6.17 10.11
C VAL A 315 7.31 4.88 10.36
N VAL A 316 5.98 4.96 10.22
CA VAL A 316 5.11 3.78 10.10
C VAL A 316 5.16 3.31 8.65
N GLU A 317 5.78 2.16 8.38
CA GLU A 317 5.91 1.57 7.04
C GLU A 317 4.63 0.85 6.60
N THR A 318 3.98 0.11 7.51
CA THR A 318 2.69 -0.55 7.26
C THR A 318 1.71 -0.12 8.34
N GLN A 319 0.68 0.62 7.93
CA GLN A 319 -0.33 1.17 8.83
C GLN A 319 -1.15 0.08 9.54
N PRO A 320 -1.74 0.37 10.72
CA PRO A 320 -2.49 -0.61 11.51
C PRO A 320 -3.59 -1.32 10.70
N SER A 321 -3.57 -2.65 10.67
CA SER A 321 -4.51 -3.45 9.88
C SER A 321 -4.86 -4.78 10.56
N MET A 322 -6.04 -5.33 10.25
CA MET A 322 -6.47 -6.64 10.75
C MET A 322 -6.58 -7.65 9.60
N PRO A 323 -6.16 -8.92 9.77
CA PRO A 323 -6.36 -9.97 8.76
C PRO A 323 -7.82 -10.24 8.36
N GLN A 324 -8.79 -9.80 9.16
CA GLN A 324 -10.23 -9.85 8.86
C GLN A 324 -10.88 -8.43 8.84
N GLY A 325 -10.09 -7.41 8.49
CA GLY A 325 -10.56 -6.05 8.26
C GLY A 325 -11.20 -5.86 6.88
N ARG A 326 -11.90 -4.73 6.69
CA ARG A 326 -12.29 -4.22 5.35
C ARG A 326 -11.07 -3.71 4.56
N GLY A 327 -10.14 -3.11 5.30
CA GLY A 327 -8.89 -2.51 4.87
C GLY A 327 -8.08 -2.09 6.11
N PRO A 328 -7.01 -1.29 5.97
CA PRO A 328 -6.28 -0.74 7.10
C PRO A 328 -7.11 0.29 7.89
N LEU A 329 -6.56 0.77 9.00
CA LEU A 329 -7.09 1.83 9.89
C LEU A 329 -8.46 1.56 10.56
N VAL A 330 -9.20 0.52 10.18
CA VAL A 330 -10.38 0.05 10.92
C VAL A 330 -9.96 -1.08 11.87
N LEU A 331 -9.98 -0.83 13.18
CA LEU A 331 -9.54 -1.79 14.20
C LEU A 331 -10.72 -2.22 15.10
N ARG A 332 -10.82 -3.52 15.41
CA ARG A 332 -11.88 -4.07 16.27
C ARG A 332 -11.35 -4.45 17.65
N THR A 333 -12.03 -4.01 18.71
CA THR A 333 -11.68 -4.35 20.10
C THR A 333 -11.65 -5.87 20.31
N GLY A 334 -10.56 -6.37 20.90
CA GLY A 334 -10.35 -7.80 21.16
C GLY A 334 -9.91 -8.65 19.95
N VAL A 335 -9.72 -8.05 18.76
CA VAL A 335 -9.16 -8.72 17.58
C VAL A 335 -7.68 -8.36 17.44
N GLN A 336 -6.86 -9.28 16.94
CA GLN A 336 -5.45 -9.02 16.66
C GLN A 336 -5.29 -8.13 15.42
N PHE A 337 -4.40 -7.15 15.51
CA PHE A 337 -3.98 -6.30 14.42
C PHE A 337 -2.45 -6.25 14.32
N SER A 338 -1.96 -5.97 13.12
CA SER A 338 -0.54 -5.76 12.85
C SER A 338 -0.25 -4.31 12.46
N VAL A 339 0.97 -3.86 12.75
CA VAL A 339 1.51 -2.56 12.36
C VAL A 339 3.04 -2.67 12.29
N LYS A 340 3.66 -2.01 11.32
CA LYS A 340 5.10 -2.06 11.08
C LYS A 340 5.70 -0.67 11.07
N VAL A 341 6.74 -0.44 11.88
CA VAL A 341 7.56 0.77 11.83
C VAL A 341 8.93 0.49 11.24
N ARG A 342 9.51 1.48 10.56
CA ARG A 342 10.84 1.42 9.93
C ARG A 342 11.64 2.66 10.28
N PHE A 343 12.95 2.49 10.40
CA PHE A 343 13.92 3.57 10.59
C PHE A 343 14.80 3.68 9.35
N LEU A 344 14.70 4.81 8.65
CA LEU A 344 15.26 5.03 7.30
C LEU A 344 16.77 5.33 7.29
N TYR A 345 17.42 5.34 8.45
CA TYR A 345 18.89 5.38 8.56
C TYR A 345 19.41 3.98 8.93
N LYS A 346 20.05 3.31 7.98
CA LYS A 346 20.38 1.89 8.05
C LYS A 346 21.75 1.67 8.73
N VAL A 347 21.74 1.39 10.04
CA VAL A 347 22.97 1.19 10.85
C VAL A 347 23.07 -0.24 11.38
N PRO A 348 23.96 -1.10 10.86
CA PRO A 348 24.15 -2.47 11.34
C PRO A 348 24.44 -2.57 12.83
N GLU A 349 25.16 -1.61 13.42
CA GLU A 349 25.52 -1.58 14.84
C GLU A 349 24.34 -1.33 15.79
N LEU A 350 23.20 -0.86 15.27
CA LEU A 350 21.97 -0.62 16.06
C LEU A 350 20.95 -1.75 15.92
N ASN A 351 21.25 -2.78 15.11
CA ASN A 351 20.40 -3.95 14.92
C ASN A 351 20.15 -4.68 16.26
N HIS A 352 18.89 -4.86 16.63
CA HIS A 352 18.40 -5.35 17.93
C HIS A 352 18.69 -4.46 19.17
N VAL A 353 19.34 -3.30 19.02
CA VAL A 353 19.64 -2.38 20.14
C VAL A 353 18.44 -1.48 20.45
N MET A 354 17.89 -0.82 19.43
CA MET A 354 16.80 0.14 19.58
C MET A 354 15.46 -0.57 19.83
N ASN A 355 14.88 -0.41 21.03
CA ASN A 355 13.57 -0.95 21.36
C ASN A 355 12.46 0.08 21.12
N VAL A 356 11.48 -0.25 20.29
CA VAL A 356 10.28 0.55 20.05
C VAL A 356 9.19 0.11 21.01
N SER A 357 8.64 1.05 21.77
CA SER A 357 7.40 0.87 22.53
C SER A 357 6.19 1.31 21.69
N VAL A 358 5.02 0.72 21.95
CA VAL A 358 3.74 1.10 21.32
C VAL A 358 2.69 1.47 22.36
N SER A 359 2.00 2.57 22.12
CA SER A 359 0.90 3.10 22.94
C SER A 359 -0.23 3.64 22.05
N ILE A 360 -1.35 4.03 22.64
CA ILE A 360 -2.40 4.77 21.94
C ILE A 360 -2.61 6.13 22.61
N ASP A 361 -2.72 7.17 21.80
CA ASP A 361 -2.83 8.54 22.29
C ASP A 361 -4.22 8.76 22.93
N ASN A 362 -4.20 8.91 24.26
CA ASN A 362 -5.38 9.21 25.08
C ASN A 362 -5.36 10.66 25.60
N THR A 363 -4.49 11.55 25.08
CA THR A 363 -4.39 12.96 25.52
C THR A 363 -5.65 13.74 25.18
N VAL A 364 -6.16 13.58 23.95
CA VAL A 364 -7.40 14.22 23.49
C VAL A 364 -8.64 13.62 24.15
N SER A 365 -8.56 12.40 24.69
CA SER A 365 -9.57 11.79 25.57
C SER A 365 -9.67 12.46 26.95
N GLN A 366 -9.12 13.67 27.14
CA GLN A 366 -9.58 14.63 28.16
C GLN A 366 -10.92 15.30 27.77
N MET A 367 -11.33 15.26 26.50
CA MET A 367 -12.62 15.78 26.04
C MET A 367 -13.78 14.87 26.48
N LYS A 368 -14.88 15.51 26.89
CA LYS A 368 -16.06 14.85 27.49
C LYS A 368 -16.74 13.89 26.52
N GLY A 369 -16.50 12.59 26.68
CA GLY A 369 -17.23 11.52 26.00
C GLY A 369 -16.44 10.73 24.96
N PHE A 370 -15.21 11.14 24.62
CA PHE A 370 -14.31 10.28 23.83
C PHE A 370 -13.98 9.00 24.62
N ARG A 371 -13.98 7.87 23.92
CA ARG A 371 -13.56 6.57 24.46
C ARG A 371 -12.05 6.57 24.69
N LYS A 372 -11.62 5.65 25.54
CA LYS A 372 -10.22 5.38 25.86
C LYS A 372 -9.91 3.93 25.59
N PHE A 373 -8.72 3.66 25.09
CA PHE A 373 -8.28 2.30 24.79
C PHE A 373 -6.91 2.03 25.39
N ASN A 374 -6.67 0.76 25.69
CA ASN A 374 -5.34 0.24 25.99
C ASN A 374 -4.93 -0.70 24.86
N VAL A 375 -3.69 -0.57 24.41
CA VAL A 375 -3.03 -1.60 23.60
C VAL A 375 -2.63 -2.74 24.53
N LEU A 376 -2.82 -3.99 24.08
CA LEU A 376 -2.41 -5.21 24.78
C LEU A 376 -1.70 -6.15 23.80
N GLY A 377 -0.73 -6.92 24.30
CA GLY A 377 0.13 -7.81 23.51
C GLY A 377 1.60 -7.46 23.73
N THR A 378 2.43 -7.64 22.70
CA THR A 378 3.86 -7.28 22.74
C THR A 378 4.04 -5.77 22.62
N LEU A 379 4.01 -5.05 23.76
CA LEU A 379 4.06 -3.58 23.81
C LEU A 379 5.46 -2.98 23.56
N SER A 380 6.50 -3.80 23.42
CA SER A 380 7.85 -3.37 23.06
C SER A 380 8.50 -4.39 22.13
N LYS A 381 9.17 -3.92 21.07
CA LYS A 381 9.92 -4.77 20.11
C LYS A 381 11.17 -4.05 19.61
N ALA A 382 12.28 -4.79 19.50
CA ALA A 382 13.51 -4.27 18.93
C ALA A 382 13.43 -4.07 17.40
N LEU A 383 13.98 -2.97 16.90
CA LEU A 383 14.28 -2.79 15.47
C LEU A 383 15.27 -3.86 15.03
N ASN A 384 15.02 -4.49 13.90
CA ASN A 384 15.88 -5.53 13.34
C ASN A 384 15.91 -5.48 11.80
N MET A 385 17.00 -5.98 11.21
CA MET A 385 17.14 -6.07 9.75
C MET A 385 16.59 -7.38 9.16
N ALA A 386 16.36 -8.41 9.98
CA ALA A 386 16.04 -9.77 9.51
C ALA A 386 14.57 -9.97 9.08
N GLU A 387 13.64 -9.16 9.59
CA GLU A 387 12.21 -9.20 9.23
C GLU A 387 11.86 -8.42 7.96
N SER A 388 12.85 -7.76 7.34
CA SER A 388 12.73 -7.09 6.05
C SER A 388 13.40 -7.94 4.96
N THR A 389 12.68 -8.27 3.89
CA THR A 389 13.24 -8.95 2.71
C THR A 389 14.42 -8.19 2.10
N ASN A 390 14.45 -6.87 2.30
CA ASN A 390 15.40 -5.94 1.68
C ASN A 390 16.35 -5.36 2.77
N GLY A 391 16.36 -5.97 3.96
CA GLY A 391 17.27 -5.68 5.07
C GLY A 391 17.08 -4.34 5.79
N GLY A 392 15.95 -3.65 5.62
CA GLY A 392 15.67 -2.38 6.31
C GLY A 392 15.45 -2.56 7.81
N MET A 393 15.75 -1.53 8.64
CA MET A 393 15.61 -1.61 10.10
C MET A 393 14.14 -1.44 10.52
N VAL A 394 13.52 -2.55 10.95
CA VAL A 394 12.06 -2.69 11.10
C VAL A 394 11.68 -3.25 12.47
N ALA A 395 10.55 -2.80 13.02
CA ALA A 395 9.83 -3.50 14.09
C ALA A 395 8.40 -3.85 13.63
N ASP A 396 8.19 -5.14 13.34
CA ASP A 396 6.91 -5.70 12.90
C ASP A 396 6.08 -6.22 14.09
N PHE A 397 5.10 -5.44 14.54
CA PHE A 397 4.19 -5.82 15.63
C PHE A 397 3.00 -6.57 15.05
N ARG A 398 2.91 -7.91 15.24
CA ARG A 398 1.87 -8.76 14.63
C ARG A 398 0.69 -9.15 15.53
N HIS A 399 0.84 -8.98 16.84
CA HIS A 399 -0.08 -9.52 17.85
C HIS A 399 -0.56 -8.47 18.85
N LEU A 400 -0.81 -7.25 18.36
CA LEU A 400 -1.43 -6.19 19.17
C LEU A 400 -2.95 -6.36 19.18
N THR A 401 -3.58 -5.96 20.27
CA THR A 401 -5.05 -5.96 20.44
C THR A 401 -5.48 -4.68 21.16
N LEU A 402 -6.67 -4.16 20.86
CA LEU A 402 -7.24 -3.01 21.58
C LEU A 402 -8.30 -3.46 22.59
N LYS A 403 -8.27 -2.87 23.80
CA LYS A 403 -9.28 -3.07 24.84
C LYS A 403 -9.81 -1.73 25.35
N ASP A 404 -11.14 -1.60 25.33
CA ASP A 404 -11.90 -0.46 25.87
C ASP A 404 -11.61 -0.24 27.38
N GLN A 405 -11.20 0.97 27.73
CA GLN A 405 -10.95 1.42 29.09
C GLN A 405 -12.23 2.02 29.69
N LYS A 406 -13.14 1.15 30.13
CA LYS A 406 -14.36 1.55 30.84
C LYS A 406 -14.01 2.37 32.10
N VAL A 407 -14.30 3.67 32.05
CA VAL A 407 -14.12 4.58 33.19
C VAL A 407 -15.07 4.16 34.31
N GLY A 408 -14.55 4.00 35.52
CA GLY A 408 -15.30 3.59 36.71
C GLY A 408 -16.18 4.72 37.27
N GLY A 409 -17.24 5.09 36.55
CA GLY A 409 -18.19 6.12 36.94
C GLY A 409 -19.60 5.81 36.43
N GLY A 410 -20.51 5.45 37.34
CA GLY A 410 -21.89 5.12 37.00
C GLY A 410 -22.73 6.35 36.66
N GLY A 411 -22.74 6.76 35.39
CA GLY A 411 -23.58 7.86 34.91
C GLY A 411 -24.10 7.59 33.50
N LYS A 412 -25.43 7.69 33.32
CA LYS A 412 -26.02 7.97 31.99
C LYS A 412 -25.76 9.44 31.66
N GLY A 413 -24.50 9.76 31.35
CA GLY A 413 -24.19 11.02 30.69
C GLY A 413 -24.91 11.06 29.35
N ILE A 414 -25.65 12.12 29.10
CA ILE A 414 -26.14 12.42 27.75
C ILE A 414 -24.89 12.62 26.87
N ASN A 415 -24.86 11.98 25.71
CA ASN A 415 -23.73 12.08 24.79
C ASN A 415 -23.72 13.48 24.15
N ASP A 416 -23.07 14.45 24.79
CA ASP A 416 -22.76 15.79 24.25
C ASP A 416 -21.68 15.75 23.14
N LEU A 417 -21.60 14.65 22.38
CA LEU A 417 -20.76 14.50 21.20
C LEU A 417 -21.64 14.23 19.99
N SER A 418 -21.54 15.10 18.99
CA SER A 418 -22.24 14.96 17.70
C SER A 418 -21.63 13.89 16.79
N LEU A 419 -20.58 13.19 17.24
CA LEU A 419 -19.84 12.17 16.47
C LEU A 419 -20.32 10.76 16.82
N SER A 420 -20.50 9.93 15.80
CA SER A 420 -20.78 8.51 15.99
C SER A 420 -19.51 7.72 16.35
N VAL A 421 -19.72 6.51 16.89
CA VAL A 421 -18.66 5.52 17.21
C VAL A 421 -17.74 5.18 16.02
N THR A 422 -18.19 5.45 14.78
CA THR A 422 -17.43 5.24 13.55
C THR A 422 -16.81 6.51 12.96
N GLU A 423 -17.04 7.67 13.57
CA GLU A 423 -16.40 8.96 13.24
C GLU A 423 -15.33 9.35 14.28
N GLU A 424 -15.22 8.58 15.36
CA GLU A 424 -14.19 8.75 16.38
C GLU A 424 -12.84 8.21 15.87
N LEU A 425 -11.83 9.07 15.90
CA LEU A 425 -10.47 8.81 15.41
C LEU A 425 -9.48 8.78 16.58
N HIS A 426 -8.51 7.86 16.53
CA HIS A 426 -7.45 7.72 17.52
C HIS A 426 -6.09 7.51 16.84
N ASN A 427 -4.98 7.91 17.46
CA ASN A 427 -3.63 7.67 16.93
C ASN A 427 -2.89 6.63 17.77
N ILE A 428 -2.18 5.70 17.11
CA ILE A 428 -1.27 4.76 17.75
C ILE A 428 0.14 5.36 17.67
N ASN A 429 0.78 5.61 18.81
CA ASN A 429 2.08 6.25 18.90
C ASN A 429 3.17 5.22 19.19
N PHE A 430 4.30 5.38 18.51
CA PHE A 430 5.48 4.54 18.62
C PHE A 430 6.65 5.41 19.09
N GLN A 431 7.36 4.96 20.13
CA GLN A 431 8.44 5.73 20.75
C GLN A 431 9.69 4.85 20.88
N THR A 432 10.87 5.43 20.66
CA THR A 432 12.16 4.75 20.89
C THR A 432 13.27 5.76 21.20
N GLN A 433 14.44 5.28 21.61
CA GLN A 433 15.64 6.09 21.82
C GLN A 433 16.69 5.67 20.80
N PHE A 434 17.28 6.67 20.13
CA PHE A 434 18.46 6.52 19.27
C PHE A 434 19.69 6.98 20.06
N ASP A 435 20.68 6.12 20.20
CA ASP A 435 21.94 6.39 20.89
C ASP A 435 23.11 5.88 20.04
N TYR A 436 23.82 6.78 19.35
CA TYR A 436 24.91 6.41 18.43
C TYR A 436 25.95 7.53 18.26
N GLN A 437 27.24 7.17 18.25
CA GLN A 437 28.39 8.09 18.11
C GLN A 437 28.36 9.35 19.02
N GLY A 438 27.72 9.25 20.20
CA GLY A 438 27.59 10.34 21.17
C GLY A 438 26.39 11.27 20.94
N LEU A 439 25.54 10.99 19.95
CA LEU A 439 24.25 11.63 19.75
C LEU A 439 23.15 10.76 20.39
N SER A 440 22.35 11.37 21.27
CA SER A 440 21.19 10.74 21.93
C SER A 440 19.91 11.51 21.57
N VAL A 441 18.92 10.83 20.98
CA VAL A 441 17.69 11.45 20.49
C VAL A 441 16.49 10.54 20.74
N SER A 442 15.46 11.06 21.40
CA SER A 442 14.17 10.38 21.49
C SER A 442 13.39 10.55 20.19
N LEU A 443 12.90 9.44 19.64
CA LEU A 443 12.14 9.37 18.39
C LEU A 443 10.68 9.03 18.71
N GLU A 444 9.75 9.78 18.13
CA GLU A 444 8.32 9.49 18.20
C GLU A 444 7.70 9.59 16.80
N THR A 445 6.86 8.62 16.45
CA THR A 445 6.06 8.63 15.22
C THR A 445 4.67 8.06 15.50
N SER A 446 3.67 8.39 14.69
CA SER A 446 2.29 7.92 14.89
C SER A 446 1.70 7.30 13.63
N SER A 447 0.75 6.39 13.80
CA SER A 447 -0.09 5.93 12.70
C SER A 447 -0.90 7.10 12.09
N LEU A 448 -1.46 6.86 10.90
CA LEU A 448 -2.66 7.58 10.47
C LEU A 448 -3.81 7.26 11.46
N PRO A 449 -4.86 8.11 11.54
CA PRO A 449 -5.89 7.93 12.54
C PRO A 449 -6.74 6.68 12.29
N VAL A 450 -6.96 5.90 13.34
CA VAL A 450 -7.70 4.63 13.30
C VAL A 450 -9.11 4.79 13.88
N VAL A 451 -10.08 4.12 13.27
CA VAL A 451 -11.47 4.01 13.75
C VAL A 451 -11.61 2.73 14.57
N VAL A 452 -11.98 2.84 15.84
CA VAL A 452 -12.06 1.69 16.77
C VAL A 452 -13.50 1.22 16.95
N ILE A 453 -13.82 0.06 16.37
CA ILE A 453 -15.15 -0.57 16.40
C ILE A 453 -15.25 -1.72 17.42
N SER A 454 -16.47 -2.07 17.83
CA SER A 454 -16.73 -3.20 18.74
C SER A 454 -17.28 -4.43 18.01
N ASN A 455 -18.08 -4.22 16.97
CA ASN A 455 -18.73 -5.28 16.19
C ASN A 455 -18.37 -5.16 14.70
N SER A 456 -18.17 -6.28 14.00
CA SER A 456 -17.91 -6.30 12.56
C SER A 456 -19.04 -5.68 11.73
N SER A 457 -20.27 -5.60 12.24
CA SER A 457 -21.37 -4.84 11.59
C SER A 457 -21.06 -3.36 11.39
N GLN A 458 -20.11 -2.79 12.15
CA GLN A 458 -19.69 -1.40 12.05
C GLN A 458 -18.58 -1.18 11.01
N GLN A 459 -17.98 -2.25 10.44
CA GLN A 459 -16.86 -2.13 9.50
C GLN A 459 -17.21 -1.32 8.26
N GLN A 460 -18.44 -1.45 7.74
CA GLN A 460 -18.90 -0.71 6.56
C GLN A 460 -18.88 0.82 6.80
N SER A 461 -19.45 1.28 7.92
CA SER A 461 -19.47 2.71 8.28
C SER A 461 -18.10 3.22 8.72
N ALA A 462 -17.29 2.40 9.41
CA ALA A 462 -15.92 2.77 9.78
C ALA A 462 -15.00 2.94 8.55
N TRP A 463 -15.14 2.08 7.54
CA TRP A 463 -14.40 2.23 6.29
C TRP A 463 -14.79 3.52 5.56
N ALA A 464 -16.08 3.89 5.54
CA ALA A 464 -16.53 5.17 4.99
C ALA A 464 -15.77 6.38 5.59
N SER A 465 -15.55 6.38 6.90
CA SER A 465 -14.80 7.43 7.60
C SER A 465 -13.31 7.40 7.24
N VAL A 466 -12.70 6.21 7.14
CA VAL A 466 -11.31 6.03 6.70
C VAL A 466 -11.12 6.53 5.25
N LEU A 467 -12.07 6.25 4.35
CA LEU A 467 -12.08 6.81 2.98
C LEU A 467 -12.15 8.33 3.00
N TRP A 468 -13.11 8.92 3.74
CA TRP A 468 -13.32 10.37 3.76
C TRP A 468 -12.13 11.14 4.37
N PHE A 469 -11.57 10.62 5.47
CA PHE A 469 -10.40 11.21 6.11
C PHE A 469 -9.18 11.20 5.18
N ASN A 470 -8.82 10.04 4.62
CA ASN A 470 -7.59 9.91 3.85
C ASN A 470 -7.68 10.56 2.46
N MET A 471 -8.88 10.64 1.87
CA MET A 471 -9.12 11.40 0.65
C MET A 471 -8.83 12.90 0.85
N LEU A 472 -9.32 13.51 1.94
CA LEU A 472 -9.36 14.98 2.08
C LEU A 472 -8.37 15.59 3.07
N CYS A 473 -7.98 14.89 4.13
CA CYS A 473 -7.21 15.48 5.22
C CYS A 473 -5.70 15.43 4.94
N LEU A 474 -5.08 16.61 4.83
CA LEU A 474 -3.62 16.76 4.66
C LEU A 474 -2.85 16.69 5.99
N ASP A 475 -3.52 16.90 7.13
CA ASP A 475 -2.93 16.69 8.46
C ASP A 475 -3.20 15.25 8.93
N PRO A 476 -2.17 14.37 9.02
CA PRO A 476 -2.32 12.99 9.49
C PRO A 476 -2.61 12.86 11.00
N LYS A 477 -2.63 13.95 11.77
CA LYS A 477 -2.93 13.96 13.21
C LYS A 477 -4.29 14.60 13.57
N ASN A 478 -5.06 15.06 12.59
CA ASN A 478 -6.36 15.71 12.83
C ASN A 478 -7.47 14.71 13.20
N ILE A 479 -7.45 14.20 14.43
CA ILE A 479 -8.50 13.31 14.96
C ILE A 479 -9.86 14.01 15.20
N LYS A 480 -9.93 15.34 15.05
CA LYS A 480 -11.16 16.14 15.13
C LYS A 480 -11.85 16.35 13.78
N PHE A 481 -11.32 15.78 12.69
CA PHE A 481 -11.77 16.01 11.31
C PHE A 481 -13.29 15.93 11.09
N PHE A 482 -14.02 15.05 11.79
CA PHE A 482 -15.47 14.93 11.66
C PHE A 482 -16.31 15.97 12.42
N GLU A 483 -15.71 16.79 13.29
CA GLU A 483 -16.40 17.94 13.94
C GLU A 483 -16.75 19.04 12.93
N GLY A 484 -16.06 19.10 11.78
CA GLY A 484 -16.25 20.07 10.72
C GLY A 484 -15.85 19.53 9.35
N SER A 485 -16.29 18.30 9.03
CA SER A 485 -15.82 17.54 7.86
C SER A 485 -16.00 18.32 6.55
N PRO A 486 -14.93 18.59 5.77
CA PRO A 486 -15.05 19.27 4.49
C PRO A 486 -15.80 18.41 3.46
N PRO A 487 -16.47 19.03 2.47
CA PRO A 487 -17.02 18.32 1.33
C PRO A 487 -15.91 17.90 0.36
N ALA A 488 -16.08 16.75 -0.30
CA ALA A 488 -15.18 16.26 -1.34
C ALA A 488 -15.51 16.87 -2.70
N SER A 489 -14.51 17.15 -3.54
CA SER A 489 -14.77 17.41 -4.97
C SER A 489 -15.14 16.13 -5.70
N TRP A 490 -15.95 16.24 -6.76
CA TRP A 490 -16.29 15.09 -7.59
C TRP A 490 -15.05 14.41 -8.19
N ALA A 491 -14.03 15.16 -8.59
CA ALA A 491 -12.79 14.61 -9.13
C ALA A 491 -12.09 13.68 -8.12
N GLN A 492 -11.85 14.15 -6.90
CA GLN A 492 -11.22 13.35 -5.83
C GLN A 492 -12.08 12.15 -5.42
N PHE A 493 -13.40 12.33 -5.36
CA PHE A 493 -14.32 11.28 -4.98
C PHE A 493 -14.47 10.19 -6.07
N GLY A 494 -14.49 10.58 -7.34
CA GLY A 494 -14.48 9.68 -8.49
C GLY A 494 -13.18 8.87 -8.56
N GLU A 495 -12.03 9.52 -8.39
CA GLU A 495 -10.71 8.88 -8.28
C GLU A 495 -10.71 7.81 -7.15
N MET A 496 -11.15 8.19 -5.94
CA MET A 496 -11.24 7.31 -4.78
C MET A 496 -12.21 6.12 -4.98
N LEU A 497 -13.36 6.33 -5.63
CA LEU A 497 -14.26 5.25 -5.99
C LEU A 497 -13.64 4.31 -7.03
N SER A 498 -12.90 4.85 -8.01
CA SER A 498 -12.19 4.07 -9.03
C SER A 498 -11.21 3.09 -8.37
N TRP A 499 -10.46 3.56 -7.36
CA TRP A 499 -9.58 2.71 -6.54
C TRP A 499 -10.31 1.62 -5.75
N GLN A 500 -11.55 1.85 -5.29
CA GLN A 500 -12.33 0.79 -4.63
C GLN A 500 -12.66 -0.35 -5.59
N PHE A 501 -12.99 -0.04 -6.85
CA PHE A 501 -13.28 -1.05 -7.87
C PHE A 501 -12.01 -1.78 -8.33
N LEU A 502 -10.91 -1.04 -8.55
CA LEU A 502 -9.61 -1.60 -8.90
C LEU A 502 -9.15 -2.64 -7.86
N SER A 503 -9.19 -2.29 -6.57
CA SER A 503 -8.83 -3.17 -5.45
C SER A 503 -9.88 -4.26 -5.08
N SER A 504 -11.00 -4.30 -5.81
CA SER A 504 -12.09 -5.28 -5.60
C SER A 504 -12.32 -6.23 -6.79
N GLY A 505 -11.84 -5.91 -7.98
CA GLY A 505 -12.03 -6.72 -9.19
C GLY A 505 -11.03 -6.47 -10.32
N ASN A 506 -9.85 -5.91 -10.02
CA ASN A 506 -8.74 -5.69 -10.96
C ASN A 506 -9.06 -4.81 -12.18
N ARG A 507 -10.14 -4.02 -12.13
CA ARG A 507 -10.45 -2.94 -13.09
C ARG A 507 -11.08 -1.76 -12.34
N ASP A 508 -10.70 -0.57 -12.76
CA ASP A 508 -11.17 0.73 -12.28
C ASP A 508 -12.56 1.10 -12.85
N LEU A 509 -13.00 2.36 -12.67
CA LEU A 509 -14.25 2.90 -13.22
C LEU A 509 -13.96 3.77 -14.45
N ASP A 510 -14.63 3.45 -15.57
CA ASP A 510 -14.51 4.24 -16.80
C ASP A 510 -15.28 5.58 -16.74
N ASN A 511 -14.97 6.49 -17.67
CA ASN A 511 -15.57 7.82 -17.71
C ASN A 511 -17.10 7.81 -17.92
N GLU A 512 -17.69 6.82 -18.60
CA GLU A 512 -19.15 6.73 -18.76
C GLU A 512 -19.83 6.24 -17.47
N GLN A 513 -19.18 5.36 -16.71
CA GLN A 513 -19.62 4.91 -15.40
C GLN A 513 -19.54 6.05 -14.37
N LEU A 514 -18.43 6.80 -14.36
CA LEU A 514 -18.25 7.99 -13.54
C LEU A 514 -19.26 9.09 -13.90
N GLU A 515 -19.47 9.40 -15.18
CA GLU A 515 -20.52 10.35 -15.63
C GLU A 515 -21.91 9.91 -15.15
N THR A 516 -22.22 8.61 -15.22
CA THR A 516 -23.51 8.07 -14.77
C THR A 516 -23.68 8.18 -13.26
N LEU A 517 -22.62 7.97 -12.48
CA LEU A 517 -22.61 8.20 -11.02
C LEU A 517 -22.75 9.69 -10.69
N ALA A 518 -22.01 10.59 -11.36
CA ALA A 518 -22.13 12.04 -11.19
C ALA A 518 -23.56 12.52 -11.48
N THR A 519 -24.15 12.06 -12.59
CA THR A 519 -25.54 12.35 -12.97
C THR A 519 -26.54 11.87 -11.91
N LYS A 520 -26.27 10.75 -11.23
CA LYS A 520 -27.11 10.22 -10.14
C LYS A 520 -27.03 11.07 -8.86
N LEU A 521 -25.94 11.79 -8.63
CA LEU A 521 -25.71 12.59 -7.42
C LEU A 521 -26.05 14.08 -7.57
N PHE A 522 -25.85 14.65 -8.76
CA PHE A 522 -25.96 16.09 -9.03
C PHE A 522 -27.03 16.44 -10.08
N GLY A 523 -27.72 15.45 -10.65
CA GLY A 523 -28.48 15.62 -11.88
C GLY A 523 -27.56 15.84 -13.09
N LYS A 524 -28.13 16.09 -14.27
CA LYS A 524 -27.36 16.31 -15.50
C LYS A 524 -26.76 17.72 -15.51
N GLN A 525 -25.43 17.82 -15.50
CA GLN A 525 -24.69 19.08 -15.59
C GLN A 525 -23.94 19.22 -16.94
N GLN A 526 -23.29 20.37 -17.18
CA GLN A 526 -22.38 20.56 -18.34
C GLN A 526 -20.93 20.12 -18.03
N SER A 527 -20.51 20.29 -16.78
CA SER A 527 -19.28 19.74 -16.18
C SER A 527 -19.60 19.40 -14.72
N TYR A 528 -18.84 18.46 -14.14
CA TYR A 528 -18.93 18.08 -12.73
C TYR A 528 -17.71 18.56 -11.91
N ASP A 529 -16.77 19.31 -12.50
CA ASP A 529 -15.46 19.63 -11.89
C ASP A 529 -15.59 20.50 -10.62
N HIS A 530 -16.66 21.29 -10.54
CA HIS A 530 -16.99 22.13 -9.38
C HIS A 530 -18.07 21.52 -8.48
N CYS A 531 -18.53 20.30 -8.75
CA CYS A 531 -19.54 19.63 -7.93
C CYS A 531 -18.90 19.07 -6.64
N MET A 532 -19.51 19.37 -5.50
CA MET A 532 -19.01 19.02 -4.17
C MET A 532 -19.99 18.10 -3.43
N ILE A 533 -19.50 17.04 -2.79
CA ILE A 533 -20.27 16.09 -1.99
C ILE A 533 -20.00 16.34 -0.50
N PRO A 534 -21.01 16.73 0.31
CA PRO A 534 -20.89 16.74 1.77
C PRO A 534 -20.80 15.32 2.35
N TRP A 535 -20.04 15.15 3.44
CA TRP A 535 -19.95 13.88 4.19
C TRP A 535 -21.32 13.26 4.50
N ALA A 536 -22.30 14.10 4.87
CA ALA A 536 -23.67 13.67 5.14
C ALA A 536 -24.33 12.96 3.94
N LYS A 537 -24.20 13.48 2.71
CA LYS A 537 -24.71 12.84 1.48
C LYS A 537 -24.04 11.51 1.13
N PHE A 538 -22.81 11.30 1.60
CA PHE A 538 -22.08 10.05 1.37
C PHE A 538 -22.49 8.95 2.36
N SER A 539 -22.55 9.28 3.67
CA SER A 539 -22.63 8.27 4.73
C SER A 539 -23.86 8.35 5.65
N LYS A 540 -24.61 9.47 5.69
CA LYS A 540 -25.71 9.69 6.65
C LYS A 540 -27.10 9.84 6.01
N GLU A 541 -27.20 10.56 4.90
CA GLU A 541 -28.45 10.79 4.16
C GLU A 541 -28.76 9.60 3.25
N ASN A 542 -30.04 9.24 3.15
CA ASN A 542 -30.50 8.24 2.18
C ASN A 542 -30.49 8.82 0.76
N LEU A 543 -30.27 7.97 -0.24
CA LEU A 543 -30.46 8.36 -1.63
C LEU A 543 -31.95 8.65 -1.93
N PRO A 544 -32.26 9.54 -2.91
CA PRO A 544 -33.62 9.73 -3.39
C PRO A 544 -34.28 8.39 -3.78
N ASP A 545 -35.54 8.23 -3.39
CA ASP A 545 -36.36 7.02 -3.58
C ASP A 545 -35.80 5.73 -2.93
N THR A 546 -34.88 5.82 -1.96
CA THR A 546 -34.37 4.66 -1.21
C THR A 546 -34.37 4.83 0.32
N ASN A 547 -34.11 3.73 1.03
CA ASN A 547 -33.94 3.68 2.48
C ASN A 547 -32.49 3.35 2.90
N PHE A 548 -31.51 3.72 2.05
CA PHE A 548 -30.09 3.48 2.30
C PHE A 548 -29.21 4.62 1.75
N THR A 549 -28.05 4.81 2.38
CA THR A 549 -27.10 5.86 2.02
C THR A 549 -26.23 5.48 0.82
N LEU A 550 -25.60 6.46 0.18
CA LEU A 550 -24.76 6.28 -1.01
C LEU A 550 -23.66 5.24 -0.78
N TRP A 551 -22.92 5.35 0.32
CA TRP A 551 -21.83 4.43 0.63
C TRP A 551 -22.32 2.98 0.83
N VAL A 552 -23.44 2.77 1.53
CA VAL A 552 -23.97 1.42 1.80
C VAL A 552 -24.29 0.67 0.50
N TRP A 553 -24.83 1.38 -0.49
CA TRP A 553 -25.11 0.85 -1.82
C TRP A 553 -23.83 0.50 -2.61
N LEU A 554 -22.83 1.39 -2.59
CA LEU A 554 -21.55 1.19 -3.27
C LEU A 554 -20.75 0.04 -2.64
N ASP A 555 -20.66 -0.04 -1.31
CA ASP A 555 -20.06 -1.20 -0.61
C ASP A 555 -20.81 -2.50 -0.95
N GLY A 556 -22.14 -2.46 -1.01
CA GLY A 556 -22.96 -3.58 -1.49
C GLY A 556 -22.56 -4.08 -2.89
N ILE A 557 -22.33 -3.16 -3.83
CA ILE A 557 -21.84 -3.49 -5.17
C ILE A 557 -20.39 -4.02 -5.14
N LEU A 558 -19.49 -3.39 -4.40
CA LEU A 558 -18.09 -3.83 -4.26
C LEU A 558 -17.99 -5.24 -3.66
N ASN A 559 -18.82 -5.56 -2.66
CA ASN A 559 -18.98 -6.92 -2.12
C ASN A 559 -19.43 -7.94 -3.18
N LEU A 560 -20.33 -7.52 -4.08
CA LEU A 560 -20.85 -8.39 -5.15
C LEU A 560 -19.77 -8.65 -6.21
N VAL A 561 -18.98 -7.63 -6.56
CA VAL A 561 -17.82 -7.75 -7.46
C VAL A 561 -16.80 -8.69 -6.86
N LYS A 562 -16.24 -8.33 -5.69
CA LYS A 562 -15.16 -9.08 -5.02
C LYS A 562 -15.53 -10.52 -4.63
N GLY A 563 -16.82 -10.77 -4.39
CA GLY A 563 -17.31 -12.09 -3.98
C GLY A 563 -17.75 -13.03 -5.11
N TYR A 564 -18.18 -12.50 -6.27
CA TYR A 564 -18.90 -13.30 -7.28
C TYR A 564 -18.67 -12.89 -8.74
N LEU A 565 -18.09 -11.72 -9.01
CA LEU A 565 -18.04 -11.14 -10.36
C LEU A 565 -16.67 -10.56 -10.73
N SER A 566 -15.60 -10.88 -9.97
CA SER A 566 -14.25 -10.34 -10.18
C SER A 566 -13.79 -10.49 -11.64
N ASP A 567 -13.75 -11.72 -12.14
CA ASP A 567 -13.27 -12.05 -13.49
C ASP A 567 -14.17 -11.49 -14.60
N LEU A 568 -15.45 -11.29 -14.30
CA LEU A 568 -16.44 -10.68 -15.21
C LEU A 568 -16.34 -9.15 -15.23
N TRP A 569 -15.73 -8.57 -14.19
CA TRP A 569 -15.47 -7.15 -14.03
C TRP A 569 -14.11 -6.77 -14.60
N SER A 570 -13.04 -7.54 -14.34
CA SER A 570 -11.71 -7.35 -14.95
C SER A 570 -11.80 -7.34 -16.47
N ASP A 571 -12.54 -8.31 -17.02
CA ASP A 571 -12.60 -8.56 -18.45
C ASP A 571 -13.62 -7.68 -19.18
N GLY A 572 -14.09 -6.60 -18.53
CA GLY A 572 -14.99 -5.59 -19.11
C GLY A 572 -16.39 -6.09 -19.47
N SER A 573 -16.75 -7.34 -19.16
CA SER A 573 -18.04 -7.94 -19.53
C SER A 573 -19.24 -7.36 -18.77
N ILE A 574 -18.98 -6.60 -17.70
CA ILE A 574 -19.99 -5.87 -16.93
C ILE A 574 -19.86 -4.35 -17.20
N MET A 575 -20.93 -3.77 -17.75
CA MET A 575 -21.05 -2.32 -17.99
C MET A 575 -21.34 -1.52 -16.70
N GLY A 576 -21.87 -2.19 -15.67
CA GLY A 576 -21.87 -1.70 -14.29
C GLY A 576 -22.86 -0.56 -14.03
N PHE A 577 -22.42 0.68 -14.22
CA PHE A 577 -23.19 1.88 -13.86
C PHE A 577 -23.91 2.47 -15.07
N VAL A 578 -25.18 2.07 -15.25
CA VAL A 578 -26.04 2.53 -16.35
C VAL A 578 -27.44 2.80 -15.81
N SER A 579 -27.99 4.00 -16.05
CA SER A 579 -29.35 4.34 -15.61
C SER A 579 -30.42 3.64 -16.44
N LYS A 580 -31.61 3.43 -15.85
CA LYS A 580 -32.80 2.86 -16.53
C LYS A 580 -33.22 3.63 -17.80
N GLY A 581 -32.82 4.90 -17.94
CA GLY A 581 -32.98 5.68 -19.16
C GLY A 581 -31.90 5.36 -20.21
N LYS A 582 -30.62 5.42 -19.82
CA LYS A 582 -29.47 5.18 -20.71
C LYS A 582 -29.50 3.76 -21.28
N GLU A 583 -29.82 2.74 -20.47
CA GLU A 583 -29.90 1.34 -20.94
C GLU A 583 -30.92 1.15 -22.07
N ARG A 584 -32.09 1.80 -21.97
CA ARG A 584 -33.16 1.69 -22.97
C ARG A 584 -32.79 2.36 -24.28
N VAL A 585 -32.10 3.51 -24.23
CA VAL A 585 -31.64 4.24 -25.42
C VAL A 585 -30.51 3.49 -26.13
N LEU A 586 -29.60 2.87 -25.38
CA LEU A 586 -28.52 2.04 -25.94
C LEU A 586 -29.06 0.78 -26.60
N LEU A 587 -29.94 0.04 -25.93
CA LEU A 587 -30.48 -1.24 -26.42
C LEU A 587 -31.47 -1.08 -27.59
N LYS A 588 -32.31 -0.04 -27.61
CA LYS A 588 -33.25 0.23 -28.72
C LYS A 588 -32.60 0.44 -30.09
N LYS A 589 -31.27 0.63 -30.16
CA LYS A 589 -30.50 0.82 -31.40
C LYS A 589 -29.68 -0.42 -31.80
N LYS A 590 -29.89 -1.57 -31.16
CA LYS A 590 -29.11 -2.80 -31.33
C LYS A 590 -29.96 -3.95 -31.86
N GLN A 591 -29.29 -4.99 -32.37
CA GLN A 591 -29.97 -6.17 -32.93
C GLN A 591 -30.71 -6.98 -31.86
N ASN A 592 -31.73 -7.73 -32.29
CA ASN A 592 -32.55 -8.58 -31.42
C ASN A 592 -31.68 -9.53 -30.57
N GLY A 593 -31.98 -9.62 -29.27
CA GLY A 593 -31.18 -10.43 -28.34
C GLY A 593 -29.83 -9.82 -27.93
N THR A 594 -29.57 -8.54 -28.25
CA THR A 594 -28.48 -7.80 -27.61
C THR A 594 -28.85 -7.47 -26.16
N PHE A 595 -27.93 -7.70 -25.23
CA PHE A 595 -28.10 -7.45 -23.79
C PHE A 595 -26.90 -6.73 -23.16
N LEU A 596 -27.11 -6.11 -22.01
CA LEU A 596 -26.05 -5.52 -21.17
C LEU A 596 -26.23 -5.90 -19.71
N LEU A 597 -25.13 -5.90 -18.96
CA LEU A 597 -25.06 -6.19 -17.52
C LEU A 597 -24.81 -4.92 -16.73
N ARG A 598 -25.68 -4.63 -15.75
CA ARG A 598 -25.56 -3.46 -14.86
C ARG A 598 -25.97 -3.76 -13.42
N PHE A 599 -25.51 -2.92 -12.51
CA PHE A 599 -25.91 -2.97 -11.11
C PHE A 599 -27.33 -2.43 -10.89
N SER A 600 -27.93 -2.81 -9.76
CA SER A 600 -29.26 -2.37 -9.34
C SER A 600 -29.16 -1.13 -8.44
N GLU A 601 -29.70 -0.01 -8.92
CA GLU A 601 -29.83 1.23 -8.14
C GLU A 601 -30.84 1.13 -6.97
N SER A 602 -31.58 0.03 -6.86
CA SER A 602 -32.74 -0.12 -5.95
C SER A 602 -32.56 -1.24 -4.93
N ILE A 603 -31.35 -1.78 -4.75
CA ILE A 603 -31.04 -2.84 -3.79
C ILE A 603 -29.88 -2.40 -2.90
N LYS A 604 -30.13 -2.36 -1.59
CA LYS A 604 -29.16 -1.95 -0.56
C LYS A 604 -27.86 -2.76 -0.61
N ASP A 605 -27.96 -4.08 -0.53
CA ASP A 605 -26.81 -4.96 -0.31
C ASP A 605 -26.09 -5.35 -1.63
N GLY A 606 -26.25 -4.53 -2.67
CA GLY A 606 -25.80 -4.80 -4.03
C GLY A 606 -26.67 -5.83 -4.79
N GLY A 607 -26.69 -5.70 -6.11
CA GLY A 607 -27.32 -6.68 -6.99
C GLY A 607 -27.03 -6.39 -8.46
N ILE A 608 -26.95 -7.43 -9.29
CA ILE A 608 -26.69 -7.33 -10.73
C ILE A 608 -27.91 -7.79 -11.54
N THR A 609 -28.17 -7.13 -12.66
CA THR A 609 -29.23 -7.53 -13.60
C THR A 609 -28.74 -7.39 -15.04
N PHE A 610 -29.41 -8.10 -15.95
CA PHE A 610 -29.29 -7.86 -17.38
C PHE A 610 -30.61 -7.35 -17.96
N SER A 611 -30.45 -6.47 -18.96
CA SER A 611 -31.53 -5.98 -19.80
C SER A 611 -31.23 -6.33 -21.25
N TRP A 612 -32.24 -6.75 -22.03
CA TRP A 612 -32.10 -7.12 -23.43
C TRP A 612 -33.16 -6.46 -24.31
N VAL A 613 -32.84 -6.24 -25.59
CA VAL A 613 -33.82 -5.80 -26.60
C VAL A 613 -34.48 -6.99 -27.28
N GLN A 614 -35.79 -6.93 -27.40
CA GLN A 614 -36.60 -7.83 -28.20
C GLN A 614 -37.54 -7.02 -29.10
N TYR A 615 -37.56 -7.34 -30.39
CA TYR A 615 -38.46 -6.70 -31.36
C TYR A 615 -39.80 -7.45 -31.39
N SER A 616 -40.92 -6.72 -31.44
CA SER A 616 -42.23 -7.32 -31.73
C SER A 616 -42.34 -7.67 -33.21
N ASN A 617 -43.38 -8.44 -33.58
CA ASN A 617 -43.69 -8.77 -34.97
C ASN A 617 -43.94 -7.51 -35.83
N ASP A 618 -44.30 -6.38 -35.19
CA ASP A 618 -44.53 -5.06 -35.79
C ASP A 618 -43.24 -4.23 -35.92
N GLY A 619 -42.08 -4.80 -35.55
CA GLY A 619 -40.77 -4.13 -35.62
C GLY A 619 -40.47 -3.17 -34.46
N ASN A 620 -41.32 -3.10 -33.43
CA ASN A 620 -41.12 -2.17 -32.30
C ASN A 620 -40.12 -2.75 -31.26
N PRO A 621 -39.05 -2.02 -30.89
CA PRO A 621 -38.06 -2.50 -29.93
C PRO A 621 -38.55 -2.33 -28.48
N SER A 622 -38.86 -3.44 -27.83
CA SER A 622 -39.13 -3.53 -26.39
C SER A 622 -37.84 -3.90 -25.64
N VAL A 623 -37.61 -3.29 -24.48
CA VAL A 623 -36.46 -3.61 -23.62
C VAL A 623 -36.98 -4.28 -22.35
N GLN A 624 -36.57 -5.52 -22.13
CA GLN A 624 -36.93 -6.33 -20.97
C GLN A 624 -35.76 -6.34 -19.97
N THR A 625 -36.05 -6.50 -18.68
CA THR A 625 -35.06 -6.49 -17.58
C THR A 625 -35.44 -7.55 -16.55
N VAL A 626 -34.49 -8.38 -16.11
CA VAL A 626 -34.76 -9.39 -15.07
C VAL A 626 -34.76 -8.75 -13.68
N LYS A 627 -35.48 -9.34 -12.72
CA LYS A 627 -35.29 -9.02 -11.31
C LYS A 627 -33.80 -9.22 -10.94
N PRO A 628 -33.11 -8.24 -10.32
CA PRO A 628 -31.68 -8.37 -10.06
C PRO A 628 -31.35 -9.52 -9.11
N PHE A 629 -30.23 -10.17 -9.37
CA PHE A 629 -29.62 -11.22 -8.56
C PHE A 629 -28.75 -10.60 -7.47
N ILE A 630 -28.88 -11.09 -6.25
CA ILE A 630 -28.09 -10.64 -5.09
C ILE A 630 -27.09 -11.73 -4.68
N SER A 631 -26.23 -11.43 -3.70
CA SER A 631 -25.20 -12.37 -3.23
C SER A 631 -25.76 -13.73 -2.77
N THR A 632 -27.00 -13.81 -2.29
CA THR A 632 -27.64 -15.09 -1.95
C THR A 632 -28.05 -15.91 -3.17
N ASP A 633 -28.32 -15.29 -4.31
CA ASP A 633 -28.56 -15.98 -5.58
C ASP A 633 -27.23 -16.45 -6.20
N LEU A 634 -26.22 -15.56 -6.23
CA LEU A 634 -24.91 -15.86 -6.84
C LEU A 634 -24.10 -16.92 -6.06
N LYS A 635 -24.34 -17.06 -4.75
CA LYS A 635 -23.88 -18.21 -3.94
C LYS A 635 -24.45 -19.56 -4.39
N GLN A 636 -25.57 -19.57 -5.10
CA GLN A 636 -26.29 -20.79 -5.50
C GLN A 636 -26.10 -21.13 -6.97
N ILE A 637 -25.95 -20.13 -7.86
CA ILE A 637 -25.56 -20.30 -9.26
C ILE A 637 -24.69 -19.11 -9.68
N ALA A 638 -23.54 -19.36 -10.29
CA ALA A 638 -22.68 -18.33 -10.86
C ALA A 638 -23.38 -17.56 -12.01
N LEU A 639 -23.10 -16.27 -12.16
CA LEU A 639 -23.76 -15.43 -13.18
C LEU A 639 -23.60 -15.95 -14.63
N PRO A 640 -22.45 -16.51 -15.08
CA PRO A 640 -22.30 -17.05 -16.43
C PRO A 640 -23.25 -18.23 -16.70
N GLU A 641 -23.45 -19.10 -15.71
CA GLU A 641 -24.41 -20.21 -15.77
C GLU A 641 -25.86 -19.72 -15.82
N ILE A 642 -26.19 -18.64 -15.10
CA ILE A 642 -27.50 -17.98 -15.21
C ILE A 642 -27.72 -17.45 -16.63
N ILE A 643 -26.72 -16.76 -17.21
CA ILE A 643 -26.79 -16.20 -18.58
C ILE A 643 -26.87 -17.30 -19.64
N CYS A 644 -26.10 -18.37 -19.50
CA CYS A 644 -26.07 -19.48 -20.44
C CYS A 644 -27.42 -20.23 -20.46
N ASN A 645 -27.96 -20.53 -19.28
CA ASN A 645 -29.15 -21.35 -19.12
C ASN A 645 -30.46 -20.55 -18.99
N PHE A 646 -30.43 -19.21 -19.13
CA PHE A 646 -31.63 -18.39 -19.12
C PHE A 646 -32.60 -18.82 -20.24
N ARG A 647 -33.88 -19.01 -19.92
CA ARG A 647 -34.90 -19.37 -20.91
C ARG A 647 -36.22 -18.68 -20.59
N ILE A 648 -36.83 -18.07 -21.59
CA ILE A 648 -38.18 -17.51 -21.52
C ILE A 648 -39.14 -18.38 -22.34
N MET A 649 -40.40 -18.44 -21.91
CA MET A 649 -41.47 -19.04 -22.71
C MET A 649 -41.93 -18.00 -23.74
N ILE A 650 -41.86 -18.35 -25.02
CA ILE A 650 -42.46 -17.58 -26.12
C ILE A 650 -43.87 -18.14 -26.39
N ALA A 651 -44.74 -17.40 -27.08
CA ALA A 651 -46.15 -17.74 -27.33
C ALA A 651 -46.43 -19.14 -27.93
N GLU A 652 -45.40 -19.78 -28.51
CA GLU A 652 -45.46 -21.14 -29.07
C GLU A 652 -45.08 -22.24 -28.06
N ASN A 653 -44.93 -21.91 -26.77
CA ASN A 653 -44.45 -22.77 -25.68
C ASN A 653 -43.02 -23.34 -25.85
N VAL A 654 -42.24 -22.86 -26.82
CA VAL A 654 -40.81 -23.21 -26.95
C VAL A 654 -39.98 -22.38 -25.95
N PRO A 655 -39.16 -23.01 -25.09
CA PRO A 655 -38.30 -22.30 -24.13
C PRO A 655 -36.98 -21.86 -24.79
N VAL A 656 -36.88 -20.57 -25.13
CA VAL A 656 -35.74 -19.99 -25.87
C VAL A 656 -34.88 -19.13 -24.95
N ASN A 657 -33.55 -19.15 -25.11
CA ASN A 657 -32.67 -18.15 -24.48
C ASN A 657 -32.68 -16.86 -25.34
N PRO A 658 -33.17 -15.72 -24.83
CA PRO A 658 -33.20 -14.46 -25.58
C PRO A 658 -31.85 -13.71 -25.61
N LEU A 659 -30.83 -14.21 -24.91
CA LEU A 659 -29.53 -13.57 -24.77
C LEU A 659 -28.57 -14.10 -25.85
N CYS A 660 -28.34 -13.31 -26.89
CA CYS A 660 -27.51 -13.69 -28.04
C CYS A 660 -26.19 -12.93 -28.10
N TYR A 661 -26.21 -11.62 -27.81
CA TYR A 661 -25.06 -10.73 -27.95
C TYR A 661 -24.87 -9.84 -26.72
N LEU A 662 -23.68 -9.85 -26.12
CA LEU A 662 -23.30 -8.84 -25.15
C LEU A 662 -23.03 -7.51 -25.86
N TYR A 663 -23.48 -6.40 -25.29
CA TYR A 663 -23.20 -5.06 -25.79
C TYR A 663 -21.67 -4.83 -25.88
N PRO A 664 -21.13 -4.25 -26.97
CA PRO A 664 -21.86 -3.63 -28.08
C PRO A 664 -22.26 -4.57 -29.21
N ASN A 665 -21.58 -5.70 -29.41
CA ASN A 665 -21.90 -6.73 -30.43
C ASN A 665 -21.13 -8.06 -30.25
N THR A 666 -20.67 -8.41 -29.05
CA THR A 666 -19.88 -9.63 -28.78
C THR A 666 -20.82 -10.83 -28.67
N SER A 667 -20.51 -12.01 -29.21
CA SER A 667 -21.43 -13.16 -29.02
C SER A 667 -21.44 -13.62 -27.55
N LYS A 668 -22.58 -14.13 -27.08
CA LYS A 668 -22.74 -14.60 -25.68
C LYS A 668 -21.67 -15.65 -25.31
N ASP A 669 -21.41 -16.61 -26.20
CA ASP A 669 -20.42 -17.68 -25.94
C ASP A 669 -18.97 -17.18 -26.07
N GLN A 670 -18.69 -16.16 -26.90
CA GLN A 670 -17.37 -15.49 -26.93
C GLN A 670 -17.08 -14.70 -25.65
N ALA A 671 -18.10 -14.04 -25.09
CA ALA A 671 -17.96 -13.24 -23.86
C ALA A 671 -17.89 -14.11 -22.60
N PHE A 672 -18.73 -15.15 -22.50
CA PHE A 672 -18.91 -15.90 -21.24
C PHE A 672 -18.46 -17.37 -21.30
N GLY A 673 -18.14 -17.92 -22.47
CA GLY A 673 -17.87 -19.36 -22.66
C GLY A 673 -16.74 -19.91 -21.79
N LYS A 674 -15.70 -19.10 -21.55
CA LYS A 674 -14.56 -19.45 -20.69
C LYS A 674 -14.89 -19.58 -19.19
N TYR A 675 -16.08 -19.18 -18.76
CA TYR A 675 -16.58 -19.37 -17.39
C TYR A 675 -17.73 -20.39 -17.31
N TYR A 676 -18.07 -21.09 -18.41
CA TYR A 676 -19.08 -22.15 -18.39
C TYR A 676 -18.48 -23.43 -17.81
N SER A 677 -19.24 -24.12 -16.97
CA SER A 677 -18.82 -25.42 -16.44
C SER A 677 -18.91 -26.50 -17.52
N GLU A 678 -17.92 -27.40 -17.56
CA GLU A 678 -17.87 -28.55 -18.49
C GLU A 678 -19.09 -29.49 -18.35
N LYS A 679 -19.86 -29.36 -17.26
CA LYS A 679 -21.07 -30.14 -16.98
C LYS A 679 -22.31 -29.52 -17.64
N THR A 680 -22.27 -29.43 -18.97
CA THR A 680 -23.42 -29.06 -19.80
C THR A 680 -24.38 -30.23 -19.96
N GLY A 681 -25.63 -30.10 -19.51
CA GLY A 681 -26.67 -31.13 -19.71
C GLY A 681 -27.50 -31.39 -18.46
N GLU A 682 -28.28 -32.49 -18.47
CA GLU A 682 -29.21 -32.82 -17.38
C GLU A 682 -28.53 -33.21 -16.06
N GLU A 683 -27.23 -33.55 -16.09
CA GLU A 683 -26.41 -33.81 -14.90
C GLU A 683 -26.04 -32.55 -14.11
N ASN A 684 -26.31 -31.35 -14.65
CA ASN A 684 -26.01 -30.09 -14.00
C ASN A 684 -26.92 -29.88 -12.76
N PRO A 685 -26.39 -29.86 -11.52
CA PRO A 685 -27.20 -29.84 -10.30
C PRO A 685 -28.04 -28.55 -10.17
N TYR A 686 -27.63 -27.46 -10.84
CA TYR A 686 -28.30 -26.18 -10.80
C TYR A 686 -29.61 -26.14 -11.59
N LEU A 687 -29.84 -27.08 -12.53
CA LEU A 687 -31.08 -27.14 -13.32
C LEU A 687 -32.36 -27.22 -12.49
N LYS A 688 -32.32 -27.88 -11.32
CA LYS A 688 -33.49 -27.99 -10.42
C LYS A 688 -33.86 -26.63 -9.79
N TYR A 689 -32.87 -25.76 -9.59
CA TYR A 689 -33.02 -24.41 -9.07
C TYR A 689 -33.40 -23.40 -10.17
N LEU A 690 -32.76 -23.50 -11.34
CA LEU A 690 -33.14 -22.73 -12.54
C LEU A 690 -34.62 -22.94 -12.87
N LYS A 691 -35.10 -24.20 -12.85
CA LYS A 691 -36.51 -24.57 -13.05
C LYS A 691 -37.49 -24.00 -12.00
N THR A 692 -37.03 -23.61 -10.81
CA THR A 692 -37.89 -23.08 -9.73
C THR A 692 -37.81 -21.56 -9.53
N LYS A 693 -36.75 -20.88 -9.98
CA LYS A 693 -36.61 -19.41 -9.89
C LYS A 693 -36.67 -18.64 -11.21
N LEU A 694 -36.27 -19.25 -12.34
CA LEU A 694 -35.99 -18.52 -13.58
C LEU A 694 -36.92 -18.85 -14.75
N VAL A 695 -37.76 -19.89 -14.62
CA VAL A 695 -38.86 -20.14 -15.57
C VAL A 695 -39.99 -19.14 -15.31
N PHE A 696 -39.88 -17.95 -15.91
CA PHE A 696 -41.00 -17.04 -16.03
C PHE A 696 -42.05 -17.64 -16.97
N VAL A 697 -43.09 -18.26 -16.38
CA VAL A 697 -44.33 -18.56 -17.10
C VAL A 697 -44.99 -17.23 -17.46
N SER A 698 -45.08 -16.94 -18.75
CA SER A 698 -45.85 -15.83 -19.30
C SER A 698 -47.35 -16.09 -19.09
N LYS A 699 -47.86 -15.86 -17.87
CA LYS A 699 -49.30 -15.76 -17.64
C LYS A 699 -49.82 -14.48 -18.27
N ASP A 700 -50.78 -14.62 -19.17
CA ASP A 700 -51.36 -13.52 -19.91
C ASP A 700 -51.99 -12.45 -19.03
N ARG A 701 -51.67 -11.19 -19.37
CA ARG A 701 -52.27 -9.92 -18.92
C ARG A 701 -52.15 -9.60 -17.41
N ASN A 702 -52.00 -8.29 -17.16
CA ASN A 702 -52.07 -7.62 -15.86
C ASN A 702 -50.92 -7.89 -14.86
N GLY A 703 -49.79 -8.47 -15.28
CA GLY A 703 -48.59 -8.68 -14.44
C GLY A 703 -47.38 -7.79 -14.75
N CYS A 704 -47.42 -6.98 -15.80
CA CYS A 704 -46.30 -6.15 -16.26
C CYS A 704 -46.74 -4.68 -16.39
N THR A 705 -46.01 -3.75 -15.77
CA THR A 705 -46.32 -2.31 -15.75
C THR A 705 -45.96 -1.60 -17.06
N SER A 706 -46.73 -1.93 -18.10
CA SER A 706 -46.87 -1.08 -19.28
C SER A 706 -47.61 0.21 -18.88
N VAL A 707 -46.85 1.29 -18.67
CA VAL A 707 -47.44 2.63 -18.57
C VAL A 707 -47.97 2.99 -19.96
N GLY A 708 -49.28 3.20 -20.07
CA GLY A 708 -49.93 3.52 -21.34
C GLY A 708 -49.52 4.90 -21.86
N GLU A 709 -49.35 5.01 -23.17
CA GLU A 709 -49.03 6.28 -23.83
C GLU A 709 -50.27 7.19 -23.87
N GLY A 710 -50.17 8.38 -23.27
CA GLY A 710 -51.07 9.49 -23.56
C GLY A 710 -50.70 10.13 -24.90
N PRO A 711 -51.66 10.64 -25.69
CA PRO A 711 -51.39 11.12 -27.04
C PRO A 711 -50.50 12.36 -27.05
N VAL A 712 -49.52 12.35 -27.95
CA VAL A 712 -48.70 13.54 -28.28
C VAL A 712 -49.62 14.65 -28.81
N SER A 713 -49.42 15.86 -28.31
CA SER A 713 -49.97 17.09 -28.87
C SER A 713 -48.81 18.04 -29.16
N ASP A 714 -48.68 18.48 -30.40
CA ASP A 714 -47.71 19.51 -30.78
C ASP A 714 -48.02 20.84 -30.08
N LEU A 715 -46.99 21.58 -29.67
CA LEU A 715 -46.66 22.90 -30.24
C LEU A 715 -45.36 23.47 -29.64
N SER A 716 -44.71 24.35 -30.40
CA SER A 716 -43.42 24.99 -30.09
C SER A 716 -43.60 26.27 -29.23
N PRO A 717 -42.53 26.86 -28.65
CA PRO A 717 -42.66 27.81 -27.53
C PRO A 717 -43.02 29.24 -27.96
N GLN A 718 -43.54 30.01 -27.01
CA GLN A 718 -43.56 31.48 -27.01
C GLN A 718 -43.27 32.03 -25.60
N ASP A 719 -42.64 33.21 -25.56
CA ASP A 719 -42.20 33.89 -24.35
C ASP A 719 -43.34 34.55 -23.54
N ARG A 720 -43.14 34.69 -22.22
CA ARG A 720 -43.49 35.89 -21.42
C ARG A 720 -42.97 35.83 -19.99
N ASP A 721 -42.68 37.00 -19.45
CA ASP A 721 -42.03 37.25 -18.15
C ASP A 721 -42.94 37.06 -16.91
N PRO A 722 -42.36 36.81 -15.71
CA PRO A 722 -43.07 36.76 -14.42
C PRO A 722 -43.38 38.16 -13.85
N PRO A 723 -44.42 38.34 -12.99
CA PRO A 723 -44.22 38.41 -11.52
C PRO A 723 -45.51 38.06 -10.70
N PRO A 724 -45.71 38.40 -9.40
CA PRO A 724 -44.83 38.73 -8.26
C PRO A 724 -45.11 37.89 -6.97
N PHE A 725 -44.49 38.29 -5.84
CA PHE A 725 -44.64 37.78 -4.45
C PHE A 725 -45.99 38.06 -3.74
N SER A 726 -46.38 37.15 -2.83
CA SER A 726 -46.99 37.36 -1.49
C SER A 726 -47.15 35.98 -0.80
N GLU A 727 -46.55 35.60 0.34
CA GLU A 727 -46.45 36.16 1.71
C GLU A 727 -47.57 35.67 2.67
N ALA A 728 -47.14 35.12 3.83
CA ALA A 728 -47.87 34.75 5.07
C ALA A 728 -48.94 33.61 5.07
N GLY A 729 -49.03 32.91 6.22
CA GLY A 729 -50.12 31.97 6.56
C GLY A 729 -49.69 30.74 7.37
N ASP A 730 -49.65 30.85 8.70
CA ASP A 730 -49.69 29.70 9.62
C ASP A 730 -51.15 29.22 9.80
N ASP A 731 -51.35 27.96 10.19
CA ASP A 731 -52.17 27.53 11.35
C ASP A 731 -52.30 26.00 11.41
N ASP A 732 -52.39 25.44 12.63
CA ASP A 732 -52.74 24.05 12.93
C ASP A 732 -54.27 23.84 12.89
N ASP A 733 -54.73 22.61 12.67
CA ASP A 733 -55.73 21.98 13.56
C ASP A 733 -55.88 20.46 13.33
N ASP A 734 -56.31 19.74 14.37
CA ASP A 734 -56.59 18.29 14.36
C ASP A 734 -57.96 17.95 13.73
N ASP A 735 -58.10 16.72 13.19
CA ASP A 735 -59.34 15.95 13.43
C ASP A 735 -59.06 14.42 13.38
N ASP A 736 -59.86 13.64 14.10
CA ASP A 736 -59.52 12.29 14.63
C ASP A 736 -60.56 11.20 14.22
N VAL A 737 -60.44 10.00 14.80
CA VAL A 737 -61.53 9.07 15.17
C VAL A 737 -61.82 7.85 14.24
N LEU A 738 -61.68 6.66 14.87
CA LEU A 738 -62.32 5.34 14.62
C LEU A 738 -61.87 4.38 13.48
N PHE A 739 -60.94 3.49 13.85
CA PHE A 739 -61.12 2.02 13.97
C PHE A 739 -61.98 1.23 12.93
N GLN A 740 -61.37 0.16 12.39
CA GLN A 740 -61.99 -1.17 12.49
C GLN A 740 -60.97 -2.33 12.48
N ARG A 741 -61.24 -3.36 13.30
CA ARG A 741 -60.60 -4.69 13.33
C ARG A 741 -61.75 -5.72 13.35
N PRO A 742 -61.60 -6.92 12.78
CA PRO A 742 -61.27 -8.03 13.69
C PRO A 742 -60.38 -9.15 13.08
N GLU A 743 -60.11 -10.13 13.93
CA GLU A 743 -59.19 -11.26 13.79
C GLU A 743 -59.72 -12.40 12.89
N LYS A 744 -58.81 -13.28 12.42
CA LYS A 744 -58.75 -14.69 12.87
C LYS A 744 -57.57 -15.48 12.29
N SER A 745 -56.87 -16.20 13.18
CA SER A 745 -56.03 -17.37 12.86
C SER A 745 -56.83 -18.66 13.19
N PRO A 746 -56.43 -19.87 12.74
CA PRO A 746 -55.33 -20.58 13.41
C PRO A 746 -54.46 -21.53 12.52
N MET A 747 -53.49 -22.13 13.22
CA MET A 747 -52.59 -23.29 12.96
C MET A 747 -53.13 -24.40 12.01
N LEU A 748 -52.33 -25.31 11.41
CA LEU A 748 -51.19 -26.14 11.88
C LEU A 748 -50.20 -26.45 10.70
N PHE A 749 -49.08 -27.19 10.79
CA PHE A 749 -48.50 -28.00 11.88
C PHE A 749 -46.93 -27.92 11.98
N SER A 750 -46.20 -29.01 11.65
CA SER A 750 -44.76 -29.22 11.84
C SER A 750 -44.24 -30.31 10.87
N SER A 751 -42.94 -30.28 10.52
CA SER A 751 -42.18 -31.50 10.18
C SER A 751 -40.70 -31.37 10.58
N THR A 752 -40.22 -32.34 11.34
CA THR A 752 -38.88 -32.48 11.96
C THR A 752 -37.70 -32.40 10.97
N ILE A 753 -36.54 -31.90 11.44
CA ILE A 753 -35.23 -32.07 10.77
C ILE A 753 -34.48 -33.23 11.42
N ASP A 754 -33.89 -34.10 10.59
CA ASP A 754 -33.25 -35.37 11.01
C ASP A 754 -31.76 -35.18 11.35
N PRO A 755 -31.30 -35.50 12.59
CA PRO A 755 -29.94 -35.22 13.05
C PRO A 755 -28.89 -36.28 12.64
N PHE A 756 -28.89 -36.70 11.37
CA PHE A 756 -27.97 -37.73 10.85
C PHE A 756 -27.24 -37.34 9.55
N LEU A 757 -26.78 -36.09 9.45
CA LEU A 757 -25.98 -35.63 8.29
C LEU A 757 -24.90 -34.57 8.64
N LEU A 758 -24.32 -34.64 9.84
CA LEU A 758 -23.26 -33.73 10.31
C LEU A 758 -22.10 -34.43 11.03
N ASN A 759 -21.73 -35.64 10.59
CA ASN A 759 -20.55 -36.37 11.06
C ASN A 759 -19.81 -37.04 9.88
N SER A 760 -19.18 -36.20 9.06
CA SER A 760 -18.23 -36.55 7.99
C SER A 760 -17.49 -35.29 7.59
N ILE A 761 -16.22 -35.41 7.19
CA ILE A 761 -15.31 -34.27 6.92
C ILE A 761 -14.95 -33.45 8.18
N LEU A 762 -14.32 -34.11 9.15
CA LEU A 762 -13.25 -33.54 9.99
C LEU A 762 -12.59 -34.70 10.76
N ASP A 763 -11.59 -35.33 10.15
CA ASP A 763 -10.45 -36.02 10.80
C ASP A 763 -9.64 -36.78 9.74
N ASN A 764 -8.36 -36.42 9.58
CA ASN A 764 -7.31 -37.31 9.07
C ASN A 764 -5.93 -36.70 9.38
N TYR A 765 -4.94 -37.57 9.66
CA TYR A 765 -3.62 -37.23 10.23
C TYR A 765 -3.67 -36.63 11.66
N GLY A 766 -3.11 -37.29 12.69
CA GLY A 766 -2.51 -38.62 12.70
C GLY A 766 -2.11 -39.06 14.11
N GLU A 767 -2.00 -40.37 14.33
CA GLU A 767 -1.69 -40.96 15.62
C GLU A 767 -0.19 -40.92 15.96
N SER A 768 0.13 -40.71 17.25
CA SER A 768 1.32 -41.30 17.88
C SER A 768 1.06 -41.51 19.37
N THR A 769 1.16 -42.76 19.84
CA THR A 769 0.77 -43.19 21.19
C THR A 769 1.95 -43.36 22.14
N SER A 770 1.84 -42.84 23.37
CA SER A 770 2.57 -43.36 24.54
C SER A 770 1.87 -43.00 25.85
N GLN A 771 1.69 -43.98 26.73
CA GLN A 771 1.29 -43.82 28.13
C GLN A 771 2.53 -43.31 28.95
N ASP A 772 2.47 -42.92 30.23
CA ASP A 772 1.56 -43.34 31.31
C ASP A 772 1.43 -42.32 32.48
N SER A 773 0.51 -42.63 33.40
CA SER A 773 0.18 -42.08 34.74
C SER A 773 1.29 -41.37 35.57
N PHE A 774 1.03 -40.39 36.46
CA PHE A 774 0.18 -40.48 37.68
C PHE A 774 -0.11 -39.12 38.40
N SER A 775 -1.16 -39.11 39.25
CA SER A 775 -1.34 -38.36 40.53
C SER A 775 -1.34 -36.82 40.63
N GLN A 776 -2.50 -36.29 41.04
CA GLN A 776 -2.67 -35.10 41.93
C GLN A 776 -2.65 -35.55 43.42
N PRO A 777 -2.65 -34.69 44.49
CA PRO A 777 -3.39 -33.42 44.62
C PRO A 777 -2.70 -32.24 45.37
N ALA A 778 -3.41 -31.10 45.44
CA ALA A 778 -3.16 -29.99 46.40
C ALA A 778 -3.90 -30.25 47.75
N PRO A 779 -3.81 -29.39 48.81
CA PRO A 779 -4.55 -28.11 48.82
C PRO A 779 -4.07 -26.97 49.80
N HIS A 780 -4.79 -25.82 49.78
CA HIS A 780 -5.04 -24.88 50.93
C HIS A 780 -3.87 -23.97 51.46
N ILE A 781 -4.07 -22.78 52.07
CA ILE A 781 -5.27 -21.90 52.28
C ILE A 781 -4.90 -20.39 52.53
N SER A 782 -5.83 -19.48 52.19
CA SER A 782 -6.08 -18.06 52.59
C SER A 782 -4.98 -17.02 52.88
N SER A 783 -5.20 -15.80 52.36
CA SER A 783 -4.68 -14.51 52.87
C SER A 783 -5.37 -14.04 54.18
N PRO A 784 -4.96 -12.89 54.74
CA PRO A 784 -5.93 -11.77 54.79
C PRO A 784 -5.34 -10.38 54.40
N CYS A 785 -6.21 -9.36 54.38
CA CYS A 785 -5.94 -7.97 53.97
C CYS A 785 -6.59 -6.99 54.96
N PHE A 786 -5.96 -5.83 55.21
CA PHE A 786 -6.52 -4.53 55.65
C PHE A 786 -5.36 -3.51 55.59
N GLN A 787 -5.45 -2.20 55.32
CA GLN A 787 -6.34 -1.26 54.60
C GLN A 787 -5.85 0.15 55.01
N GLN A 788 -5.71 1.09 54.06
CA GLN A 788 -5.80 2.56 54.28
C GLN A 788 -4.69 3.23 55.16
N THR A 789 -4.40 4.55 55.11
CA THR A 789 -5.12 5.70 54.48
C THR A 789 -4.15 6.84 54.05
N SER A 790 -4.43 7.49 52.90
CA SER A 790 -4.34 8.94 52.57
C SER A 790 -3.14 9.87 52.92
N VAL A 791 -2.63 10.60 51.89
CA VAL A 791 -2.55 12.11 51.73
C VAL A 791 -1.60 12.89 52.69
N GLU A 792 -0.82 13.94 52.34
CA GLU A 792 -0.85 14.99 51.27
C GLU A 792 0.56 15.23 50.60
N ALA A 793 0.79 16.38 49.92
CA ALA A 793 2.00 16.67 49.10
C ALA A 793 2.41 18.18 48.97
N ILE A 794 3.32 18.48 48.01
CA ILE A 794 3.79 19.78 47.41
C ILE A 794 4.82 20.70 48.21
N PRO A 795 5.54 21.70 47.59
CA PRO A 795 6.98 22.02 47.84
C PRO A 795 7.21 23.54 48.20
N PRO A 796 8.23 24.36 47.77
CA PRO A 796 9.55 24.21 47.08
C PRO A 796 10.73 25.06 47.71
N GLU A 797 11.75 25.45 46.90
CA GLU A 797 12.82 26.48 47.14
C GLU A 797 13.93 26.14 48.19
N SER A 798 15.11 26.79 48.32
CA SER A 798 16.09 27.56 47.47
C SER A 798 17.35 27.91 48.37
N ASP A 799 18.56 28.36 47.99
CA ASP A 799 19.34 28.51 46.73
C ASP A 799 20.89 28.73 47.01
N THR A 800 21.71 28.98 45.96
CA THR A 800 23.05 29.67 45.91
C THR A 800 24.35 29.10 46.55
N ASP A 801 25.42 29.15 45.73
CA ASP A 801 26.86 29.50 45.97
C ASP A 801 27.73 28.97 47.13
N VAL A 802 28.99 28.61 46.80
CA VAL A 802 30.19 29.46 47.04
C VAL A 802 31.43 28.87 46.32
N HIS A 803 32.18 29.74 45.64
CA HIS A 803 33.48 29.43 45.01
C HIS A 803 34.58 30.20 45.77
N ASN A 804 35.62 29.52 46.30
CA ASN A 804 37.03 30.01 46.45
C ASN A 804 37.85 29.19 47.47
N ALA A 805 38.88 28.47 47.00
CA ALA A 805 40.07 28.05 47.77
C ALA A 805 41.12 27.41 46.84
N LEU A 806 42.02 28.21 46.25
CA LEU A 806 42.97 27.73 45.23
C LEU A 806 44.43 28.09 45.57
N GLN A 807 44.93 27.65 46.74
CA GLN A 807 46.32 27.91 47.14
C GLN A 807 46.84 26.93 48.21
N GLU A 808 47.48 25.81 47.81
CA GLU A 808 48.59 25.19 48.60
C GLU A 808 49.31 23.98 47.93
N PHE A 809 48.78 23.37 46.87
CA PHE A 809 49.33 22.10 46.33
C PHE A 809 50.35 22.20 45.18
N VAL A 810 51.05 23.34 45.02
CA VAL A 810 52.15 23.51 44.05
C VAL A 810 53.38 24.07 44.76
N ASN A 811 54.17 23.19 45.37
CA ASN A 811 55.57 23.45 45.76
C ASN A 811 56.28 22.17 46.25
N SER A 812 57.02 21.49 45.37
CA SER A 812 58.34 20.86 45.63
C SER A 812 58.78 19.96 44.46
N GLN A 813 59.96 20.22 43.90
CA GLN A 813 60.73 19.24 43.12
C GLN A 813 61.82 18.63 44.01
N ASN A 814 62.13 17.35 43.81
CA ASN A 814 63.48 16.74 43.70
C ASN A 814 63.32 15.20 43.72
N PHE A 815 63.64 14.42 42.68
CA PHE A 815 64.89 14.17 41.92
C PHE A 815 65.73 12.97 42.44
N LEU A 816 65.83 11.93 41.59
CA LEU A 816 66.79 10.79 41.56
C LEU A 816 66.75 9.82 42.77
N ASN A 817 66.90 8.50 42.61
CA ASN A 817 67.79 7.71 41.72
C ASN A 817 67.09 6.38 41.30
N SER A 818 67.15 5.93 40.02
CA SER A 818 68.09 4.92 39.45
C SER A 818 67.97 3.51 40.07
N ILE A 819 68.06 2.35 39.39
CA ILE A 819 68.38 1.94 37.99
C ILE A 819 67.84 0.46 37.88
N GLU A 820 67.64 -0.32 36.81
CA GLU A 820 67.96 -0.51 35.36
C GLU A 820 66.79 -1.41 34.78
N HIS A 821 66.63 -2.01 33.59
CA HIS A 821 67.04 -2.00 32.15
C HIS A 821 65.96 -2.89 31.43
N SER A 822 65.82 -3.19 30.13
CA SER A 822 66.40 -2.85 28.80
C SER A 822 65.41 -3.36 27.69
N THR A 823 65.70 -3.18 26.40
CA THR A 823 64.97 -3.80 25.24
C THR A 823 65.90 -4.74 24.43
N PRO A 824 65.41 -5.49 23.42
CA PRO A 824 65.58 -5.03 22.02
C PRO A 824 64.43 -5.45 21.04
N GLU A 825 64.71 -5.40 19.73
CA GLU A 825 63.75 -5.37 18.59
C GLU A 825 63.69 -6.69 17.76
N ASP A 826 63.09 -6.59 16.55
CA ASP A 826 63.08 -7.51 15.38
C ASP A 826 62.23 -8.79 15.37
N PHE A 827 61.37 -8.92 14.33
CA PHE A 827 61.37 -10.04 13.36
C PHE A 827 60.49 -9.75 12.12
N ILE A 828 60.85 -10.31 10.94
CA ILE A 828 60.22 -10.05 9.63
C ILE A 828 60.06 -11.34 8.78
N HIS A 829 58.97 -11.40 7.98
CA HIS A 829 58.72 -12.21 6.75
C HIS A 829 58.32 -13.72 6.73
N VAL A 830 57.12 -13.96 6.14
CA VAL A 830 56.82 -14.84 4.96
C VAL A 830 56.43 -16.34 5.13
N PHE A 831 55.70 -16.82 4.11
CA PHE A 831 55.05 -18.13 3.81
C PHE A 831 53.62 -18.30 4.36
N GLN A 832 52.54 -18.48 3.59
CA GLN A 832 52.24 -19.03 2.23
C GLN A 832 51.96 -20.55 2.19
N ASP A 833 50.79 -20.89 1.63
CA ASP A 833 50.27 -22.17 1.11
C ASP A 833 50.57 -23.51 1.84
N LEU A 834 49.50 -24.23 2.24
CA LEU A 834 49.26 -25.62 1.79
C LEU A 834 47.89 -26.20 2.22
N SER A 835 47.30 -26.98 1.33
CA SER A 835 45.99 -27.68 1.45
C SER A 835 46.09 -29.11 1.98
N TYR A 836 45.07 -29.64 2.70
CA TYR A 836 44.77 -31.09 2.90
C TYR A 836 43.33 -31.26 3.52
N PRO A 837 42.71 -32.47 3.64
CA PRO A 837 42.13 -33.26 2.54
C PRO A 837 40.69 -33.81 2.77
N ASN A 838 40.18 -34.57 1.78
CA ASN A 838 38.90 -35.32 1.81
C ASN A 838 38.88 -36.53 2.78
N MET A 839 37.67 -36.94 3.21
CA MET A 839 37.31 -38.34 3.50
C MET A 839 35.79 -38.60 3.27
N PRO A 840 35.29 -39.86 3.20
CA PRO A 840 34.52 -40.28 2.01
C PRO A 840 33.06 -40.73 2.24
N LEU A 841 32.43 -41.20 1.14
CA LEU A 841 31.06 -41.69 1.02
C LEU A 841 30.92 -43.22 1.12
N THR A 842 29.76 -43.67 1.64
CA THR A 842 29.06 -44.95 1.32
C THR A 842 29.75 -46.27 1.72
N PRO A 843 29.08 -47.46 1.73
CA PRO A 843 27.71 -47.79 1.29
C PRO A 843 26.59 -46.91 1.86
#